data_AF-A0A179FKX9-F1
#
_entry.id   AF-A0A179FKX9-F1
#
_cell.length_a   1.000
_cell.length_b   1.000
_cell.length_c   1.000
_cell.angle_alpha   90.00
_cell.angle_beta   90.00
_cell.angle_gamma   90.00
#
_symmetry.space_group_name_H-M   'P 1'
#
loop_
_entity.id
_entity.type
_entity.pdbx_description
1 polymer ?
#
loop_
_entity_poly.entity_id
_entity_poly.type
_entity_poly.pdbx_seq_one_letter_code
_entity_poly.pdbx_strand_id
1 'polypeptide(L)'
;MSTEPKPLFVYGTLCAKQLLAWALTGEQSNAADIEFMIRPARVFGSARYGVYGCDYPAVVPHNSSDVNGYLITFQNNSQRRKLDDFEGEAYKAVATKAHILDNNDQPCGEEVDADIYIWNGADESLTGEPWDLQYFIDERLEDWLDLFEGMELTGGDHVDRISFRNLTVGISPLTYAYVRKFLSPAQIVNSRLINSVMVGVPGRTTACSTCRQRKKKCDRQQPECSRCIKAGLTCGGYGKPGLIWLSATANTNKGNSNGESSSQSQPWAVRYMRPEYTKMLIRTAREQQHLGMFWTSFLPRGREFSLKASKVSTGGWTRALDKLYDAEAALRKASLALSVSLLGERTKDTATRVSGLLLYDQAVRETSNALQSAKRAKTDGVLAAVRLMALHEAMFSPLENRQVKGWRRHNDGQLALFLLRGPSAFISQPSHQLFVDGRLNIIIAAITRRTKSPLSAKEWQTVPWEIHEKCVKDRLLDIMNEIPWILEQQDNLQNLPPSHQKDKVPGILHQCKRQAMALEKWRRHDETDAVLSMFDLQDEDEPLPSPKDEVELAGLHLTGLYWIAGLLLYSTLWTVSDVVNGVQRDEVNQKSKVYERATRAYAKRMAYSVHLFFEESSSEFEKSTGLYPLIMASQLYRRVKPVPEEQGAREAIRRLVDEVLPA
;
A
#
# COMPACT_ATOMS: atom_id res chain seq x y z
N MET A 1 33.07 -33.10 17.14
CA MET A 1 32.60 -34.23 16.31
C MET A 1 31.40 -33.73 15.54
N SER A 2 31.54 -33.47 14.24
CA SER A 2 30.41 -33.10 13.38
C SER A 2 29.55 -34.36 13.22
N THR A 3 28.45 -34.45 13.95
CA THR A 3 27.41 -35.44 13.66
C THR A 3 26.92 -35.17 12.24
N GLU A 4 26.98 -36.17 11.38
CA GLU A 4 26.40 -36.07 10.05
C GLU A 4 24.92 -35.66 10.18
N PRO A 5 24.46 -34.69 9.38
CA PRO A 5 23.06 -34.26 9.40
C PRO A 5 22.15 -35.45 9.09
N LYS A 6 21.11 -35.62 9.90
CA LYS A 6 20.13 -36.68 9.68
C LYS A 6 19.46 -36.53 8.30
N PRO A 7 19.32 -37.60 7.51
CA PRO A 7 18.63 -37.57 6.23
C PRO A 7 17.20 -37.04 6.35
N LEU A 8 16.69 -36.43 5.28
CA LEU A 8 15.36 -35.83 5.23
C LEU A 8 14.59 -36.38 4.04
N PHE A 9 13.36 -36.83 4.29
CA PHE A 9 12.40 -37.20 3.27
C PHE A 9 11.52 -36.00 2.89
N VAL A 10 11.57 -35.60 1.62
CA VAL A 10 10.73 -34.54 1.05
C VAL A 10 9.71 -35.11 0.08
N TYR A 11 8.51 -34.51 0.05
CA TYR A 11 7.35 -35.06 -0.68
C TYR A 11 6.54 -34.02 -1.45
N GLY A 12 6.94 -32.74 -1.38
CA GLY A 12 6.18 -31.61 -1.89
C GLY A 12 6.87 -30.83 -2.99
N THR A 13 6.85 -29.50 -2.91
CA THR A 13 7.45 -28.61 -3.90
C THR A 13 8.96 -28.83 -4.04
N LEU A 14 9.65 -29.20 -2.96
CA LEU A 14 11.06 -29.59 -2.95
C LEU A 14 11.38 -30.86 -3.76
N CYS A 15 10.37 -31.60 -4.26
CA CYS A 15 10.59 -32.65 -5.25
C CYS A 15 10.85 -32.10 -6.67
N ALA A 16 10.60 -30.81 -6.92
CA ALA A 16 11.05 -30.15 -8.14
C ALA A 16 12.56 -29.89 -8.07
N LYS A 17 13.35 -30.64 -8.84
CA LYS A 17 14.83 -30.60 -8.79
C LYS A 17 15.41 -29.19 -8.94
N GLN A 18 14.83 -28.33 -9.77
CA GLN A 18 15.28 -26.94 -9.96
C GLN A 18 15.09 -26.10 -8.69
N LEU A 19 13.94 -26.21 -8.02
CA LEU A 19 13.65 -25.51 -6.78
C LEU A 19 14.55 -26.01 -5.63
N LEU A 20 14.77 -27.32 -5.57
CA LEU A 20 15.67 -27.92 -4.59
C LEU A 20 17.14 -27.49 -4.81
N ALA A 21 17.58 -27.41 -6.07
CA ALA A 21 18.91 -26.93 -6.42
C ALA A 21 19.12 -25.48 -6.00
N TRP A 22 18.12 -24.63 -6.24
CA TRP A 22 18.11 -23.27 -5.73
C TRP A 22 18.16 -23.24 -4.19
N ALA A 23 17.32 -24.01 -3.50
CA ALA A 23 17.28 -24.01 -2.04
C ALA A 23 18.64 -24.42 -1.41
N LEU A 24 19.33 -25.39 -2.00
CA LEU A 24 20.60 -25.89 -1.47
C LEU A 24 21.81 -25.05 -1.91
N THR A 25 21.84 -24.59 -3.17
CA THR A 25 23.03 -24.00 -3.80
C THR A 25 22.89 -22.51 -4.14
N GLY A 26 21.68 -21.96 -4.08
CA GLY A 26 21.35 -20.60 -4.50
C GLY A 26 21.12 -20.45 -6.01
N GLU A 27 21.29 -21.51 -6.80
CA GLU A 27 21.20 -21.47 -8.26
C GLU A 27 20.39 -22.66 -8.80
N GLN A 28 19.37 -22.37 -9.61
CA GLN A 28 18.45 -23.37 -10.15
C GLN A 28 19.09 -24.23 -11.25
N SER A 29 20.11 -23.71 -11.95
CA SER A 29 20.81 -24.46 -13.01
C SER A 29 21.64 -25.63 -12.47
N ASN A 30 21.88 -25.68 -11.16
CA ASN A 30 22.71 -26.70 -10.50
C ASN A 30 21.93 -27.99 -10.17
N ALA A 31 20.82 -28.25 -10.85
CA ALA A 31 20.01 -29.46 -10.63
C ALA A 31 20.79 -30.77 -10.82
N ALA A 32 21.79 -30.78 -11.71
CA ALA A 32 22.67 -31.93 -11.89
C ALA A 32 23.61 -32.14 -10.69
N ASP A 33 24.03 -31.06 -10.02
CA ASP A 33 24.98 -31.11 -8.91
C ASP A 33 24.36 -31.64 -7.62
N ILE A 34 23.03 -31.72 -7.53
CA ILE A 34 22.33 -32.26 -6.35
C ILE A 34 21.81 -33.69 -6.57
N GLU A 35 21.96 -34.25 -7.78
CA GLU A 35 21.36 -35.54 -8.13
C GLU A 35 21.95 -36.70 -7.32
N PHE A 36 23.23 -36.63 -6.95
CA PHE A 36 23.87 -37.64 -6.09
C PHE A 36 23.37 -37.60 -4.63
N MET A 37 22.72 -36.52 -4.21
CA MET A 37 22.20 -36.34 -2.84
C MET A 37 20.80 -36.94 -2.67
N ILE A 38 20.15 -37.33 -3.77
CA ILE A 38 18.72 -37.64 -3.80
C ILE A 38 18.50 -39.08 -4.20
N ARG A 39 17.67 -39.79 -3.44
CA ARG A 39 17.24 -41.16 -3.76
C ARG A 39 15.70 -41.23 -3.74
N PRO A 40 15.05 -41.79 -4.78
CA PRO A 40 13.61 -42.05 -4.75
C PRO A 40 13.25 -42.92 -3.54
N ALA A 41 12.23 -42.51 -2.79
CA ALA A 41 11.82 -43.19 -1.57
C ALA A 41 10.31 -43.10 -1.36
N ARG A 42 9.79 -43.98 -0.50
CA ARG A 42 8.40 -44.04 -0.06
C ARG A 42 8.30 -44.10 1.46
N VAL A 43 7.35 -43.37 2.03
CA VAL A 43 7.01 -43.42 3.46
C VAL A 43 5.59 -43.96 3.61
N PHE A 44 5.42 -44.99 4.43
CA PHE A 44 4.11 -45.57 4.75
C PHE A 44 3.51 -44.92 6.01
N GLY A 45 2.19 -45.00 6.16
CA GLY A 45 1.49 -44.46 7.32
C GLY A 45 1.23 -42.96 7.26
N SER A 46 1.22 -42.39 6.04
CA SER A 46 1.09 -40.94 5.81
C SER A 46 0.29 -40.68 4.53
N ALA A 47 -0.47 -39.59 4.49
CA ALA A 47 -1.22 -39.18 3.31
C ALA A 47 -0.88 -37.73 2.94
N ARG A 48 -0.80 -37.48 1.62
CA ARG A 48 -0.48 -36.16 1.06
C ARG A 48 -1.74 -35.49 0.50
N TYR A 49 -2.07 -34.31 1.01
CA TYR A 49 -3.22 -33.51 0.61
C TYR A 49 -2.81 -32.14 0.08
N GLY A 50 -3.65 -31.55 -0.76
CA GLY A 50 -3.52 -30.14 -1.13
C GLY A 50 -3.95 -29.22 0.01
N VAL A 51 -3.29 -28.07 0.16
CA VAL A 51 -3.68 -27.01 1.11
C VAL A 51 -4.53 -25.96 0.38
N TYR A 52 -5.64 -25.53 0.97
CA TYR A 52 -6.58 -24.61 0.33
C TYR A 52 -5.90 -23.31 -0.15
N GLY A 53 -5.99 -23.06 -1.47
CA GLY A 53 -5.47 -21.85 -2.10
C GLY A 53 -3.94 -21.76 -2.20
N CYS A 54 -3.24 -22.88 -1.96
CA CYS A 54 -1.78 -22.94 -1.93
C CYS A 54 -1.25 -23.90 -3.00
N ASP A 55 -0.02 -23.67 -3.48
CA ASP A 55 0.62 -24.53 -4.50
C ASP A 55 1.42 -25.68 -3.91
N TYR A 56 1.49 -25.78 -2.58
CA TYR A 56 2.26 -26.77 -1.85
C TYR A 56 1.33 -27.77 -1.13
N PRO A 57 1.82 -29.00 -0.88
CA PRO A 57 1.05 -30.01 -0.16
C PRO A 57 1.29 -29.99 1.34
N ALA A 58 0.42 -30.70 2.06
CA ALA A 58 0.60 -31.09 3.45
C ALA A 58 0.64 -32.62 3.55
N VAL A 59 1.53 -33.16 4.38
CA VAL A 59 1.46 -34.56 4.81
C VAL A 59 0.99 -34.64 6.26
N VAL A 60 0.05 -35.53 6.50
CA VAL A 60 -0.50 -35.86 7.82
C VAL A 60 -0.44 -37.38 8.04
N PRO A 61 -0.35 -37.84 9.30
CA PRO A 61 -0.41 -39.27 9.62
C PRO A 61 -1.69 -39.93 9.11
N HIS A 62 -1.59 -41.11 8.49
CA HIS A 62 -2.75 -41.83 7.95
C HIS A 62 -2.52 -43.35 7.94
N ASN A 63 -3.47 -44.14 8.44
CA ASN A 63 -3.24 -45.55 8.79
C ASN A 63 -3.03 -46.51 7.61
N SER A 64 -3.34 -46.11 6.37
CA SER A 64 -3.36 -47.02 5.21
C SER A 64 -2.84 -46.39 3.91
N SER A 65 -2.15 -45.26 4.00
CA SER A 65 -1.61 -44.56 2.82
C SER A 65 -0.09 -44.48 2.84
N ASP A 66 0.47 -44.24 1.68
CA ASP A 66 1.88 -43.99 1.47
C ASP A 66 2.11 -42.71 0.64
N VAL A 67 3.31 -42.16 0.78
CA VAL A 67 3.73 -40.95 0.08
C VAL A 67 5.05 -41.22 -0.64
N ASN A 68 5.06 -40.97 -1.96
CA ASN A 68 6.29 -40.98 -2.77
C ASN A 68 6.99 -39.64 -2.72
N GLY A 69 8.32 -39.68 -2.71
CA GLY A 69 9.16 -38.50 -2.66
C GLY A 69 10.63 -38.83 -2.80
N TYR A 70 11.48 -37.99 -2.22
CA TYR A 70 12.92 -38.11 -2.28
C TYR A 70 13.51 -38.13 -0.88
N LEU A 71 14.41 -39.08 -0.64
CA LEU A 71 15.31 -39.05 0.50
C LEU A 71 16.55 -38.24 0.14
N ILE A 72 16.83 -37.21 0.94
CA ILE A 72 17.97 -36.32 0.77
C ILE A 72 19.03 -36.66 1.83
N THR A 73 20.26 -36.91 1.38
CA THR A 73 21.45 -37.00 2.23
C THR A 73 22.27 -35.72 2.11
N PHE A 74 22.53 -35.07 3.24
CA PHE A 74 23.22 -33.78 3.24
C PHE A 74 24.72 -33.95 3.46
N GLN A 75 25.51 -33.09 2.83
CA GLN A 75 26.96 -33.07 3.00
C GLN A 75 27.37 -32.30 4.27
N ASN A 76 26.53 -31.39 4.75
CA ASN A 76 26.78 -30.58 5.94
C ASN A 76 25.49 -30.10 6.60
N ASN A 77 25.59 -29.71 7.86
CA ASN A 77 24.46 -29.19 8.65
C ASN A 77 23.87 -27.88 8.09
N SER A 78 24.63 -27.13 7.29
CA SER A 78 24.12 -25.89 6.68
C SER A 78 23.05 -26.18 5.63
N GLN A 79 23.27 -27.19 4.77
CA GLN A 79 22.27 -27.62 3.78
C GLN A 79 20.98 -28.10 4.44
N ARG A 80 21.07 -28.87 5.53
CA ARG A 80 19.90 -29.28 6.31
C ARG A 80 19.13 -28.07 6.86
N ARG A 81 19.84 -27.11 7.47
CA ARG A 81 19.23 -25.89 8.00
C ARG A 81 18.56 -25.04 6.93
N LYS A 82 19.13 -24.93 5.73
CA LYS A 82 18.48 -24.22 4.61
C LYS A 82 17.09 -24.78 4.30
N LEU A 83 16.91 -26.10 4.36
CA LEU A 83 15.59 -26.72 4.15
C LEU A 83 14.66 -26.54 5.36
N ASP A 84 15.19 -26.57 6.59
CA ASP A 84 14.39 -26.24 7.79
C ASP A 84 13.89 -24.78 7.73
N ASP A 85 14.74 -23.85 7.28
CA ASP A 85 14.39 -22.44 7.07
C ASP A 85 13.38 -22.27 5.93
N PHE A 86 13.53 -23.04 4.84
CA PHE A 86 12.63 -23.02 3.70
C PHE A 86 11.20 -23.37 4.11
N GLU A 87 10.99 -24.43 4.89
CA GLU A 87 9.66 -24.90 5.32
C GLU A 87 9.06 -24.05 6.46
N GLY A 88 9.91 -23.51 7.33
CA GLY A 88 9.50 -22.64 8.44
C GLY A 88 8.58 -23.31 9.46
N GLU A 89 7.79 -22.52 10.18
CA GLU A 89 6.96 -22.98 11.32
C GLU A 89 5.65 -23.68 10.91
N ALA A 90 5.30 -23.62 9.61
CA ALA A 90 4.11 -24.28 9.07
C ALA A 90 4.21 -25.81 9.09
N TYR A 91 5.44 -26.33 9.21
CA TYR A 91 5.72 -27.75 9.29
C TYR A 91 6.60 -28.06 10.49
N LYS A 92 6.50 -29.29 10.98
CA LYS A 92 7.32 -29.81 12.06
C LYS A 92 8.11 -31.01 11.55
N ALA A 93 9.42 -31.00 11.72
CA ALA A 93 10.25 -32.17 11.45
C ALA A 93 9.97 -33.27 12.47
N VAL A 94 9.63 -34.47 12.00
CA VAL A 94 9.35 -35.66 12.81
C VAL A 94 10.14 -36.84 12.25
N ALA A 95 10.59 -37.74 13.11
CA ALA A 95 11.30 -38.95 12.67
C ALA A 95 10.37 -39.88 11.87
N THR A 96 10.88 -40.45 10.78
CA THR A 96 10.19 -41.43 9.95
C THR A 96 11.15 -42.48 9.40
N LYS A 97 10.60 -43.55 8.81
CA LYS A 97 11.32 -44.56 8.04
C LYS A 97 11.03 -44.40 6.56
N ALA A 98 12.07 -44.12 5.78
CA ALA A 98 11.99 -44.01 4.32
C ALA A 98 12.44 -45.32 3.67
N HIS A 99 11.59 -45.90 2.83
CA HIS A 99 11.89 -47.10 2.06
C HIS A 99 12.40 -46.71 0.69
N ILE A 100 13.62 -47.10 0.33
CA ILE A 100 14.22 -46.74 -0.95
C ILE A 100 13.50 -47.48 -2.09
N LEU A 101 13.26 -46.77 -3.19
CA LEU A 101 12.64 -47.32 -4.39
C LEU A 101 13.70 -47.73 -5.42
N ASP A 102 13.42 -48.80 -6.16
CA ASP A 102 14.17 -49.22 -7.33
C ASP A 102 13.75 -48.45 -8.60
N ASN A 103 14.35 -48.79 -9.74
CA ASN A 103 14.04 -48.15 -11.03
C ASN A 103 12.61 -48.41 -11.54
N ASN A 104 11.83 -49.27 -10.87
CA ASN A 104 10.44 -49.59 -11.18
C ASN A 104 9.46 -49.01 -10.13
N ASP A 105 9.92 -48.06 -9.31
CA ASP A 105 9.15 -47.43 -8.22
C ASP A 105 8.65 -48.42 -7.14
N GLN A 106 9.37 -49.54 -6.96
CA GLN A 106 9.09 -50.55 -5.94
C GLN A 106 10.11 -50.50 -4.79
N PRO A 107 9.69 -50.72 -3.53
CA PRO A 107 10.62 -50.78 -2.41
C PRO A 107 11.69 -51.87 -2.61
N CYS A 108 12.97 -51.49 -2.60
CA CYS A 108 14.07 -52.43 -2.82
C CYS A 108 14.48 -53.23 -1.56
N GLY A 109 13.77 -53.03 -0.44
CA GLY A 109 14.04 -53.66 0.86
C GLY A 109 15.00 -52.88 1.76
N GLU A 110 15.57 -51.77 1.29
CA GLU A 110 16.39 -50.86 2.10
C GLU A 110 15.52 -49.83 2.84
N GLU A 111 15.66 -49.80 4.17
CA GLU A 111 15.02 -48.81 5.06
C GLU A 111 16.06 -47.86 5.64
N VAL A 112 15.77 -46.56 5.62
CA VAL A 112 16.64 -45.52 6.18
C VAL A 112 15.86 -44.68 7.20
N ASP A 113 16.44 -44.52 8.39
CA ASP A 113 15.92 -43.60 9.41
C ASP A 113 16.15 -42.15 8.96
N ALA A 114 15.06 -41.40 8.83
CA ALA A 114 15.06 -40.03 8.32
C ALA A 114 14.15 -39.11 9.15
N ASP A 115 14.14 -37.83 8.82
CA ASP A 115 13.07 -36.91 9.22
C ASP A 115 12.09 -36.69 8.06
N ILE A 116 10.86 -36.27 8.36
CA ILE A 116 9.86 -35.79 7.41
C ILE A 116 9.20 -34.54 8.00
N TYR A 117 8.88 -33.56 7.15
CA TYR A 117 8.09 -32.40 7.57
C TYR A 117 6.61 -32.77 7.63
N ILE A 118 6.01 -32.83 8.81
CA ILE A 118 4.57 -33.03 8.97
C ILE A 118 3.89 -31.67 9.09
N TRP A 119 2.69 -31.54 8.51
CA TRP A 119 1.88 -30.33 8.61
C TRP A 119 1.62 -29.96 10.09
N ASN A 120 1.86 -28.69 10.43
CA ASN A 120 1.69 -28.14 11.78
C ASN A 120 0.56 -27.10 11.85
N GLY A 121 -0.25 -26.98 10.78
CA GLY A 121 -1.42 -26.09 10.73
C GLY A 121 -2.74 -26.82 11.03
N ALA A 122 -3.86 -26.08 10.99
CA ALA A 122 -5.19 -26.64 11.25
C ALA A 122 -5.66 -27.55 10.10
N ASP A 123 -6.28 -28.68 10.43
CA ASP A 123 -6.80 -29.68 9.48
C ASP A 123 -7.83 -29.10 8.50
N GLU A 124 -8.61 -28.11 8.93
CA GLU A 124 -9.57 -27.38 8.10
C GLU A 124 -8.94 -26.65 6.90
N SER A 125 -7.61 -26.46 6.93
CA SER A 125 -6.86 -25.86 5.83
C SER A 125 -6.60 -26.83 4.68
N LEU A 126 -6.91 -28.12 4.85
CA LEU A 126 -6.67 -29.16 3.85
C LEU A 126 -7.87 -29.33 2.93
N THR A 127 -7.61 -29.51 1.64
CA THR A 127 -8.64 -29.67 0.60
C THR A 127 -9.33 -31.03 0.62
N GLY A 128 -8.75 -32.02 1.32
CA GLY A 128 -9.17 -33.42 1.24
C GLY A 128 -8.81 -34.12 -0.08
N GLU A 129 -8.35 -33.37 -1.08
CA GLU A 129 -7.95 -33.87 -2.39
C GLU A 129 -6.43 -34.13 -2.46
N PRO A 130 -5.97 -35.11 -3.27
CA PRO A 130 -4.54 -35.36 -3.45
C PRO A 130 -3.86 -34.20 -4.19
N TRP A 131 -2.64 -33.87 -3.77
CA TRP A 131 -1.82 -32.86 -4.43
C TRP A 131 -0.94 -33.47 -5.53
N ASP A 132 -0.89 -32.78 -6.68
CA ASP A 132 -0.19 -33.21 -7.89
C ASP A 132 1.11 -32.43 -8.12
N LEU A 133 2.23 -33.15 -8.03
CA LEU A 133 3.58 -32.61 -8.28
C LEU A 133 3.78 -32.20 -9.75
N GLN A 134 3.21 -32.95 -10.69
CA GLN A 134 3.43 -32.68 -12.11
C GLN A 134 2.75 -31.37 -12.51
N TYR A 135 1.53 -31.14 -12.02
CA TYR A 135 0.85 -29.85 -12.16
C TYR A 135 1.69 -28.69 -11.59
N PHE A 136 2.29 -28.85 -10.41
CA PHE A 136 3.15 -27.82 -9.83
C PHE A 136 4.36 -27.50 -10.72
N ILE A 137 5.05 -28.53 -11.21
CA ILE A 137 6.21 -28.39 -12.10
C ILE A 137 5.82 -27.67 -13.40
N ASP A 138 4.69 -28.05 -14.00
CA ASP A 138 4.30 -27.55 -15.31
C ASP A 138 3.71 -26.13 -15.26
N GLU A 139 2.99 -25.78 -14.19
CA GLU A 139 2.18 -24.57 -14.15
C GLU A 139 2.66 -23.52 -13.14
N ARG A 140 3.41 -23.90 -12.09
CA ARG A 140 3.72 -23.01 -10.95
C ARG A 140 5.22 -22.84 -10.64
N LEU A 141 6.06 -23.77 -11.06
CA LEU A 141 7.48 -23.79 -10.72
C LEU A 141 8.24 -22.55 -11.24
N GLU A 142 7.97 -22.11 -12.48
CA GLU A 142 8.61 -20.93 -13.07
C GLU A 142 8.29 -19.66 -12.25
N ASP A 143 7.03 -19.46 -11.84
CA ASP A 143 6.63 -18.34 -10.99
C ASP A 143 7.37 -18.33 -9.65
N TRP A 144 7.61 -19.50 -9.07
CA TRP A 144 8.35 -19.65 -7.82
C TRP A 144 9.84 -19.34 -8.00
N LEU A 145 10.44 -19.80 -9.09
CA LEU A 145 11.84 -19.53 -9.39
C LEU A 145 12.08 -18.03 -9.68
N ASP A 146 11.15 -17.40 -10.42
CA ASP A 146 11.15 -15.94 -10.66
C ASP A 146 10.96 -15.16 -9.34
N LEU A 147 10.09 -15.62 -8.44
CA LEU A 147 9.89 -15.00 -7.12
C LEU A 147 11.19 -14.97 -6.31
N PHE A 148 12.03 -16.00 -6.45
CA PHE A 148 13.26 -16.17 -5.68
C PHE A 148 14.52 -15.72 -6.44
N GLU A 149 14.39 -15.13 -7.62
CA GLU A 149 15.51 -14.65 -8.41
C GLU A 149 16.35 -13.64 -7.59
N GLY A 150 17.66 -13.90 -7.47
CA GLY A 150 18.60 -13.08 -6.69
C GLY A 150 18.59 -13.31 -5.17
N MET A 151 17.80 -14.27 -4.67
CA MET A 151 17.78 -14.70 -3.26
C MET A 151 18.60 -15.99 -3.03
N GLU A 152 19.20 -16.13 -1.85
CA GLU A 152 19.96 -17.30 -1.41
C GLU A 152 19.65 -17.62 0.07
N LEU A 153 19.46 -18.89 0.42
CA LEU A 153 19.25 -19.31 1.81
C LEU A 153 20.56 -19.36 2.60
N THR A 154 20.58 -18.76 3.79
CA THR A 154 21.76 -18.68 4.67
C THR A 154 21.65 -19.65 5.83
N GLY A 155 22.10 -20.90 5.63
CA GLY A 155 22.04 -21.95 6.65
C GLY A 155 23.04 -21.80 7.81
N GLY A 156 23.17 -20.62 8.42
CA GLY A 156 24.04 -20.31 9.56
C GLY A 156 23.27 -19.78 10.78
N ASP A 157 23.92 -19.59 11.94
CA ASP A 157 23.29 -19.08 13.19
C ASP A 157 22.98 -17.56 13.15
N HIS A 158 23.00 -16.94 11.97
CA HIS A 158 22.72 -15.51 11.80
C HIS A 158 21.22 -15.24 11.85
N VAL A 159 20.84 -14.05 12.33
CA VAL A 159 19.43 -13.60 12.42
C VAL A 159 18.77 -13.49 11.03
N ASP A 160 19.56 -13.39 9.97
CA ASP A 160 19.11 -13.30 8.58
C ASP A 160 18.94 -14.73 7.98
N ARG A 161 17.71 -15.16 7.66
CA ARG A 161 17.37 -16.48 7.05
C ARG A 161 17.56 -16.53 5.52
N ILE A 162 17.66 -15.37 4.86
CA ILE A 162 17.80 -15.21 3.40
C ILE A 162 18.81 -14.08 3.13
N SER A 163 19.76 -14.31 2.22
CA SER A 163 20.70 -13.33 1.67
C SER A 163 20.32 -12.96 0.23
N PHE A 164 20.63 -11.73 -0.19
CA PHE A 164 20.34 -11.23 -1.54
C PHE A 164 21.65 -10.87 -2.26
N ARG A 165 21.90 -11.42 -3.45
CA ARG A 165 23.05 -11.05 -4.28
C ARG A 165 22.65 -9.97 -5.29
N ASN A 166 23.34 -8.83 -5.28
CA ASN A 166 23.24 -7.75 -6.27
C ASN A 166 21.84 -7.15 -6.53
N LEU A 167 21.16 -6.65 -5.49
CA LEU A 167 19.98 -5.79 -5.68
C LEU A 167 20.38 -4.34 -5.97
N THR A 168 20.51 -4.01 -7.25
CA THR A 168 20.34 -2.63 -7.71
C THR A 168 19.02 -2.55 -8.46
N VAL A 169 18.11 -1.72 -7.93
CA VAL A 169 16.80 -1.36 -8.48
C VAL A 169 15.69 -2.41 -8.28
N GLY A 170 14.72 -2.12 -7.42
CA GLY A 170 13.40 -2.75 -7.55
C GLY A 170 12.55 -2.86 -6.29
N ILE A 171 13.15 -3.00 -5.11
CA ILE A 171 12.41 -3.14 -3.85
C ILE A 171 12.65 -1.90 -2.97
N SER A 172 11.58 -1.27 -2.49
CA SER A 172 11.71 -0.20 -1.50
C SER A 172 12.55 -0.67 -0.29
N PRO A 173 13.51 0.12 0.23
CA PRO A 173 14.27 -0.20 1.45
C PRO A 173 13.40 -0.56 2.67
N LEU A 174 12.13 -0.14 2.67
CA LEU A 174 11.12 -0.46 3.68
C LEU A 174 10.61 -1.91 3.56
N THR A 175 10.24 -2.34 2.35
CA THR A 175 9.88 -3.72 2.03
C THR A 175 11.08 -4.64 2.30
N TYR A 176 12.28 -4.19 1.94
CA TYR A 176 13.54 -4.87 2.25
C TYR A 176 13.75 -5.05 3.77
N ALA A 177 13.60 -4.00 4.58
CA ALA A 177 13.79 -4.07 6.03
C ALA A 177 12.73 -4.92 6.75
N TYR A 178 11.48 -4.92 6.27
CA TYR A 178 10.38 -5.69 6.86
C TYR A 178 10.47 -7.18 6.52
N VAL A 179 10.68 -7.52 5.24
CA VAL A 179 10.89 -8.91 4.78
C VAL A 179 12.13 -9.51 5.46
N ARG A 180 13.22 -8.74 5.59
CA ARG A 180 14.46 -9.15 6.25
C ARG A 180 14.29 -9.48 7.73
N LYS A 181 13.43 -8.78 8.46
CA LYS A 181 13.37 -8.86 9.93
C LYS A 181 12.37 -9.92 10.44
N PHE A 182 11.40 -10.35 9.63
CA PHE A 182 10.22 -11.06 10.16
C PHE A 182 9.70 -12.28 9.38
N LEU A 183 10.28 -12.66 8.22
CA LEU A 183 9.71 -13.73 7.38
C LEU A 183 10.72 -14.80 6.94
N SER A 184 10.31 -16.06 6.98
CA SER A 184 10.96 -17.19 6.30
C SER A 184 10.54 -17.28 4.82
N PRO A 185 11.29 -18.00 3.96
CA PRO A 185 10.88 -18.31 2.59
C PRO A 185 9.48 -18.94 2.48
N ALA A 186 9.15 -19.90 3.35
CA ALA A 186 7.79 -20.41 3.47
C ALA A 186 6.78 -19.31 3.82
N GLN A 187 7.08 -18.37 4.71
CA GLN A 187 6.13 -17.29 5.04
C GLN A 187 5.92 -16.30 3.90
N ILE A 188 6.92 -16.09 3.05
CA ILE A 188 6.78 -15.31 1.80
C ILE A 188 5.78 -16.02 0.88
N VAL A 189 6.03 -17.30 0.60
CA VAL A 189 5.20 -18.18 -0.25
C VAL A 189 3.79 -18.43 0.30
N ASN A 190 3.66 -18.62 1.61
CA ASN A 190 2.42 -18.92 2.33
C ASN A 190 1.53 -17.69 2.47
N SER A 191 1.99 -16.50 2.07
CA SER A 191 1.11 -15.36 1.97
C SER A 191 0.10 -15.63 0.85
N ARG A 192 -1.14 -15.93 1.24
CA ARG A 192 -2.27 -16.34 0.36
C ARG A 192 -2.53 -15.42 -0.85
N LEU A 193 -1.85 -14.26 -0.93
CA LEU A 193 -1.91 -13.33 -2.04
C LEU A 193 -0.71 -13.33 -2.99
N ILE A 194 0.49 -13.85 -2.69
CA ILE A 194 1.56 -13.95 -3.72
C ILE A 194 1.06 -14.78 -4.91
N ASN A 195 0.35 -15.88 -4.63
CA ASN A 195 -0.33 -16.71 -5.63
C ASN A 195 -1.50 -16.03 -6.37
N SER A 196 -2.00 -14.88 -5.89
CA SER A 196 -3.09 -14.12 -6.54
C SER A 196 -2.65 -12.79 -7.16
N VAL A 197 -1.48 -12.26 -6.76
CA VAL A 197 -0.90 -11.00 -7.20
C VAL A 197 0.17 -11.25 -8.29
N MET A 198 0.78 -12.44 -8.34
CA MET A 198 1.72 -12.85 -9.40
C MET A 198 1.07 -13.27 -10.72
N VAL A 199 -0.26 -13.18 -10.88
CA VAL A 199 -0.89 -13.20 -12.21
C VAL A 199 -0.67 -11.85 -12.91
N GLY A 200 0.60 -11.62 -13.28
CA GLY A 200 0.93 -10.93 -14.50
C GLY A 200 0.16 -11.58 -15.65
N VAL A 201 -0.28 -10.75 -16.59
CA VAL A 201 -0.98 -11.16 -17.82
C VAL A 201 -0.37 -12.47 -18.35
N PRO A 202 -1.12 -13.59 -18.46
CA PRO A 202 -0.60 -14.78 -19.13
C PRO A 202 -0.09 -14.34 -20.48
N GLY A 203 1.19 -14.57 -20.74
CA GLY A 203 1.85 -14.19 -21.97
C GLY A 203 0.94 -14.54 -23.14
N ARG A 204 0.46 -13.52 -23.85
CA ARG A 204 -0.37 -13.68 -25.04
C ARG A 204 0.34 -14.66 -25.95
N THR A 205 -0.21 -15.86 -26.13
CA THR A 205 0.41 -16.87 -26.99
C THR A 205 0.53 -16.30 -28.40
N THR A 206 1.76 -16.07 -28.85
CA THR A 206 2.15 -15.60 -30.19
C THR A 206 2.04 -16.70 -31.25
N ALA A 207 1.23 -17.72 -30.98
CA ALA A 207 0.88 -18.78 -31.92
C ALA A 207 -0.21 -18.31 -32.88
N CYS A 208 -0.21 -18.82 -34.12
CA CYS A 208 -1.32 -18.52 -35.05
C CYS A 208 -2.65 -19.04 -34.49
N SER A 209 -3.74 -18.42 -34.90
CA SER A 209 -5.09 -18.76 -34.42
C SER A 209 -5.44 -20.24 -34.61
N THR A 210 -5.03 -20.84 -35.74
CA THR A 210 -5.23 -22.26 -36.05
C THR A 210 -4.47 -23.19 -35.09
N CYS A 211 -3.19 -22.91 -34.82
CA CYS A 211 -2.42 -23.72 -33.85
C CYS A 211 -2.92 -23.53 -32.42
N ARG A 212 -3.41 -22.34 -32.09
CA ARG A 212 -4.02 -22.01 -30.80
C ARG A 212 -5.30 -22.80 -30.54
N GLN A 213 -6.21 -22.86 -31.52
CA GLN A 213 -7.43 -23.67 -31.41
C GLN A 213 -7.13 -25.16 -31.29
N ARG A 214 -6.07 -25.63 -31.95
CA ARG A 214 -5.64 -27.03 -31.93
C ARG A 214 -4.77 -27.41 -30.72
N LYS A 215 -4.44 -26.45 -29.84
CA LYS A 215 -3.51 -26.62 -28.71
C LYS A 215 -2.18 -27.27 -29.13
N LYS A 216 -1.61 -26.86 -30.27
CA LYS A 216 -0.31 -27.34 -30.77
C LYS A 216 0.70 -26.19 -30.78
N LYS A 217 1.95 -26.48 -30.41
CA LYS A 217 3.06 -25.50 -30.42
C LYS A 217 3.25 -24.93 -31.83
N CYS A 218 3.17 -23.61 -31.99
CA CYS A 218 3.36 -22.94 -33.29
C CYS A 218 4.82 -22.54 -33.47
N ASP A 219 5.36 -22.76 -34.66
CA ASP A 219 6.73 -22.43 -35.09
C ASP A 219 6.88 -20.99 -35.62
N ARG A 220 5.79 -20.23 -35.73
CA ARG A 220 5.76 -18.78 -35.97
C ARG A 220 6.32 -18.27 -37.32
N GLN A 221 6.49 -19.14 -38.32
CA GLN A 221 6.85 -18.69 -39.66
C GLN A 221 5.71 -17.88 -40.32
N GLN A 222 6.08 -16.82 -41.06
CA GLN A 222 5.17 -15.98 -41.83
C GLN A 222 5.42 -16.20 -43.33
N PRO A 223 4.38 -16.19 -44.19
CA PRO A 223 2.98 -15.84 -43.92
C PRO A 223 2.15 -16.95 -43.25
N GLU A 224 2.56 -18.22 -43.34
CA GLU A 224 1.90 -19.36 -42.71
C GLU A 224 2.89 -20.24 -41.93
N CYS A 225 2.44 -20.85 -40.83
CA CYS A 225 3.32 -21.69 -40.01
C CYS A 225 3.46 -23.11 -40.59
N SER A 226 4.65 -23.72 -40.46
CA SER A 226 4.96 -25.03 -41.05
C SER A 226 4.03 -26.14 -40.56
N ARG A 227 3.49 -26.00 -39.35
CA ARG A 227 2.53 -26.96 -38.78
C ARG A 227 1.13 -26.86 -39.37
N CYS A 228 0.71 -25.70 -39.85
CA CYS A 228 -0.53 -25.58 -40.61
C CYS A 228 -0.34 -26.14 -42.02
N ILE A 229 0.80 -25.82 -42.66
CA ILE A 229 1.18 -26.32 -43.98
C ILE A 229 1.24 -27.87 -44.01
N LYS A 230 2.01 -28.47 -43.08
CA LYS A 230 2.14 -29.94 -43.00
C LYS A 230 0.83 -30.66 -42.65
N ALA A 231 -0.10 -29.96 -42.00
CA ALA A 231 -1.41 -30.51 -41.67
C ALA A 231 -2.46 -30.28 -42.77
N GLY A 232 -2.09 -29.63 -43.89
CA GLY A 232 -3.02 -29.27 -44.96
C GLY A 232 -4.10 -28.26 -44.54
N LEU A 233 -3.85 -27.44 -43.51
CA LEU A 233 -4.81 -26.47 -42.99
C LEU A 233 -4.38 -25.04 -43.33
N THR A 234 -5.34 -24.19 -43.70
CA THR A 234 -5.11 -22.75 -43.90
C THR A 234 -4.74 -22.08 -42.57
N CYS A 235 -3.67 -21.29 -42.58
CA CYS A 235 -3.19 -20.63 -41.38
C CYS A 235 -4.01 -19.37 -41.11
N GLY A 236 -4.75 -19.32 -40.01
CA GLY A 236 -5.59 -18.17 -39.64
C GLY A 236 -4.81 -16.94 -39.12
N GLY A 237 -3.51 -16.87 -39.41
CA GLY A 237 -2.63 -15.75 -39.10
C GLY A 237 -2.42 -15.45 -37.60
N TYR A 238 -1.73 -14.34 -37.34
CA TYR A 238 -1.31 -13.87 -36.01
C TYR A 238 -2.13 -12.66 -35.51
N GLY A 239 -3.35 -12.46 -36.02
CA GLY A 239 -4.17 -11.25 -35.80
C GLY A 239 -4.74 -11.09 -34.37
N LYS A 240 -4.86 -9.83 -33.93
CA LYS A 240 -5.47 -9.40 -32.65
C LYS A 240 -7.00 -9.61 -32.67
N PRO A 241 -7.62 -10.27 -31.66
CA PRO A 241 -9.08 -10.35 -31.60
C PRO A 241 -9.67 -9.01 -31.10
N GLY A 242 -10.67 -8.52 -31.84
CA GLY A 242 -11.36 -7.25 -31.62
C GLY A 242 -12.31 -7.21 -30.41
N LEU A 243 -12.75 -6.00 -30.09
CA LEU A 243 -13.80 -5.69 -29.13
C LEU A 243 -15.13 -6.35 -29.56
N ILE A 244 -15.87 -6.94 -28.61
CA ILE A 244 -17.23 -7.43 -28.84
C ILE A 244 -18.20 -6.41 -28.21
N TRP A 245 -19.06 -5.82 -29.05
CA TRP A 245 -20.22 -5.04 -28.63
C TRP A 245 -21.34 -5.99 -28.17
N LEU A 246 -21.92 -5.74 -27.00
CA LEU A 246 -23.18 -6.35 -26.57
C LEU A 246 -24.27 -5.27 -26.63
N SER A 247 -25.13 -5.30 -27.65
CA SER A 247 -26.35 -4.50 -27.65
C SER A 247 -27.36 -5.15 -26.71
N ALA A 248 -27.74 -4.44 -25.66
CA ALA A 248 -28.91 -4.78 -24.87
C ALA A 248 -30.18 -4.44 -25.66
N THR A 249 -30.99 -5.43 -26.02
CA THR A 249 -32.41 -5.22 -26.32
C THR A 249 -33.27 -6.39 -25.84
N ALA A 250 -34.09 -6.04 -24.84
CA ALA A 250 -35.45 -6.47 -24.50
C ALA A 250 -36.05 -7.74 -25.15
N ASN A 251 -36.58 -8.57 -24.25
CA ASN A 251 -37.84 -9.34 -24.32
C ASN A 251 -38.62 -9.29 -25.64
N THR A 252 -38.90 -10.47 -26.23
CA THR A 252 -40.24 -10.81 -26.73
C THR A 252 -40.43 -12.33 -26.82
N ASN A 253 -41.53 -12.81 -26.26
CA ASN A 253 -42.09 -14.16 -26.43
C ASN A 253 -42.66 -14.36 -27.84
N LYS A 254 -42.54 -15.61 -28.36
CA LYS A 254 -43.36 -16.37 -29.34
C LYS A 254 -42.42 -17.41 -29.96
N GLY A 255 -42.66 -18.72 -30.03
CA GLY A 255 -43.88 -19.53 -30.03
C GLY A 255 -43.83 -20.43 -31.29
N ASN A 256 -43.80 -21.76 -31.10
CA ASN A 256 -43.96 -22.85 -32.11
C ASN A 256 -42.89 -22.97 -33.22
N SER A 257 -42.51 -24.13 -33.76
CA SER A 257 -42.85 -25.55 -33.53
C SER A 257 -41.95 -26.44 -34.42
N ASN A 258 -41.58 -27.61 -33.89
CA ASN A 258 -41.37 -28.91 -34.54
C ASN A 258 -40.23 -29.15 -35.54
N GLY A 259 -39.40 -30.14 -35.17
CA GLY A 259 -38.45 -30.88 -36.00
C GLY A 259 -37.68 -31.89 -35.14
N GLU A 260 -38.35 -32.99 -34.75
CA GLU A 260 -37.82 -34.10 -33.97
C GLU A 260 -36.75 -34.91 -34.73
N SER A 261 -35.64 -35.24 -34.05
CA SER A 261 -35.06 -36.58 -34.13
C SER A 261 -34.29 -36.88 -32.85
N SER A 262 -34.65 -38.03 -32.27
CA SER A 262 -34.34 -38.56 -30.95
C SER A 262 -32.85 -38.84 -30.68
N SER A 263 -32.37 -38.44 -29.50
CA SER A 263 -31.52 -39.29 -28.66
C SER A 263 -31.48 -38.75 -27.22
N GLN A 264 -32.17 -39.46 -26.33
CA GLN A 264 -31.94 -39.65 -24.89
C GLN A 264 -31.39 -38.47 -24.07
N SER A 265 -32.27 -38.01 -23.17
CA SER A 265 -32.04 -37.11 -22.06
C SER A 265 -30.88 -37.50 -21.14
N GLN A 266 -29.89 -36.62 -21.03
CA GLN A 266 -29.10 -36.44 -19.81
C GLN A 266 -29.63 -35.18 -19.10
N PRO A 267 -30.01 -35.25 -17.81
CA PRO A 267 -30.37 -34.07 -17.05
C PRO A 267 -29.10 -33.28 -16.70
N TRP A 268 -29.17 -31.96 -16.78
CA TRP A 268 -28.14 -30.98 -16.39
C TRP A 268 -26.73 -31.13 -17.01
N ALA A 269 -26.57 -30.89 -18.31
CA ALA A 269 -25.25 -30.45 -18.80
C ALA A 269 -24.97 -29.02 -18.31
N VAL A 270 -24.41 -28.87 -17.10
CA VAL A 270 -23.78 -27.64 -16.66
C VAL A 270 -22.68 -27.33 -17.66
N ARG A 271 -22.92 -26.32 -18.51
CA ARG A 271 -21.85 -25.71 -19.31
C ARG A 271 -20.89 -25.06 -18.32
N TYR A 272 -19.81 -25.77 -17.99
CA TYR A 272 -18.69 -25.21 -17.26
C TYR A 272 -18.23 -23.93 -17.99
N MET A 273 -18.36 -22.77 -17.33
CA MET A 273 -17.59 -21.60 -17.70
C MET A 273 -16.11 -21.99 -17.70
N ARG A 274 -15.35 -21.63 -18.75
CA ARG A 274 -13.92 -21.99 -18.81
C ARG A 274 -13.20 -21.44 -17.57
N PRO A 275 -12.24 -22.18 -16.98
CA PRO A 275 -11.52 -21.78 -15.76
C PRO A 275 -10.91 -20.38 -15.81
N GLU A 276 -10.49 -19.93 -17.00
CA GLU A 276 -9.93 -18.59 -17.19
C GLU A 276 -10.94 -17.46 -16.99
N TYR A 277 -12.22 -17.68 -17.33
CA TYR A 277 -13.28 -16.71 -17.08
C TYR A 277 -13.62 -16.65 -15.60
N THR A 278 -13.61 -17.79 -14.90
CA THR A 278 -13.82 -17.85 -13.44
C THR A 278 -12.68 -17.17 -12.68
N LYS A 279 -11.41 -17.36 -13.09
CA LYS A 279 -10.25 -16.66 -12.50
C LYS A 279 -10.31 -15.14 -12.75
N MET A 280 -10.71 -14.69 -13.94
CA MET A 280 -10.95 -13.27 -14.22
C MET A 280 -12.10 -12.70 -13.38
N LEU A 281 -13.22 -13.41 -13.27
CA LEU A 281 -14.38 -13.00 -12.47
C LEU A 281 -14.05 -12.94 -10.97
N ILE A 282 -13.29 -13.91 -10.44
CA ILE A 282 -12.81 -13.93 -9.05
C ILE A 282 -11.81 -12.79 -8.80
N ARG A 283 -10.92 -12.51 -9.76
CA ARG A 283 -9.98 -11.39 -9.68
C ARG A 283 -10.72 -10.06 -9.64
N THR A 284 -11.67 -9.83 -10.55
CA THR A 284 -12.51 -8.62 -10.54
C THR A 284 -13.37 -8.54 -9.29
N ALA A 285 -13.90 -9.65 -8.79
CA ALA A 285 -14.71 -9.68 -7.57
C ALA A 285 -13.87 -9.38 -6.31
N ARG A 286 -12.62 -9.88 -6.23
CA ARG A 286 -11.68 -9.55 -5.15
C ARG A 286 -11.20 -8.11 -5.25
N GLU A 287 -10.87 -7.61 -6.43
CA GLU A 287 -10.50 -6.21 -6.65
C GLU A 287 -11.65 -5.26 -6.26
N GLN A 288 -12.89 -5.59 -6.63
CA GLN A 288 -14.10 -4.87 -6.20
C GLN A 288 -14.36 -4.99 -4.69
N GLN A 289 -14.13 -6.16 -4.09
CA GLN A 289 -14.22 -6.37 -2.65
C GLN A 289 -13.17 -5.53 -1.89
N HIS A 290 -11.93 -5.50 -2.38
CA HIS A 290 -10.84 -4.69 -1.79
C HIS A 290 -11.13 -3.20 -1.93
N LEU A 291 -11.64 -2.75 -3.07
CA LEU A 291 -12.13 -1.38 -3.24
C LEU A 291 -13.27 -1.05 -2.27
N GLY A 292 -14.28 -1.92 -2.16
CA GLY A 292 -15.36 -1.79 -1.18
C GLY A 292 -14.83 -1.74 0.26
N MET A 293 -13.78 -2.51 0.56
CA MET A 293 -13.08 -2.47 1.85
C MET A 293 -12.31 -1.17 2.04
N PHE A 294 -11.65 -0.62 1.01
CA PHE A 294 -11.04 0.70 1.08
C PHE A 294 -12.10 1.76 1.41
N TRP A 295 -13.22 1.79 0.68
CA TRP A 295 -14.28 2.75 0.95
C TRP A 295 -14.80 2.62 2.38
N THR A 296 -15.17 1.41 2.81
CA THR A 296 -15.72 1.13 4.14
C THR A 296 -14.74 1.34 5.29
N SER A 297 -13.45 1.13 5.06
CA SER A 297 -12.42 1.19 6.11
C SER A 297 -11.73 2.55 6.19
N PHE A 298 -11.55 3.21 5.04
CA PHE A 298 -10.82 4.46 4.94
C PHE A 298 -11.73 5.66 5.12
N LEU A 299 -12.90 5.69 4.48
CA LEU A 299 -13.78 6.86 4.54
C LEU A 299 -14.69 6.86 5.77
N PRO A 300 -15.08 8.06 6.25
CA PRO A 300 -16.10 8.20 7.28
C PRO A 300 -17.36 7.41 6.91
N ARG A 301 -17.72 6.43 7.75
CA ARG A 301 -18.93 5.58 7.58
C ARG A 301 -19.01 4.81 6.26
N GLY A 302 -17.89 4.65 5.56
CA GLY A 302 -17.83 3.90 4.32
C GLY A 302 -18.49 4.54 3.12
N ARG A 303 -18.74 5.85 3.14
CA ARG A 303 -19.43 6.58 2.07
C ARG A 303 -18.53 7.64 1.46
N GLU A 304 -18.71 7.88 0.17
CA GLU A 304 -18.09 9.03 -0.49
C GLU A 304 -18.53 10.34 0.16
N PHE A 305 -17.59 11.28 0.30
CA PHE A 305 -17.90 12.63 0.75
C PHE A 305 -19.00 13.25 -0.11
N SER A 306 -20.05 13.79 0.50
CA SER A 306 -21.03 14.59 -0.22
C SER A 306 -20.39 15.83 -0.87
N LEU A 307 -21.08 16.43 -1.83
CA LEU A 307 -20.65 17.70 -2.43
C LEU A 307 -20.55 18.81 -1.36
N LYS A 308 -21.41 18.78 -0.34
CA LYS A 308 -21.35 19.71 0.79
C LYS A 308 -20.10 19.48 1.63
N ALA A 309 -19.81 18.23 2.00
CA ALA A 309 -18.60 17.90 2.76
C ALA A 309 -17.32 18.21 1.97
N SER A 310 -17.32 18.01 0.65
CA SER A 310 -16.16 18.31 -0.23
C SER A 310 -15.80 19.81 -0.29
N LYS A 311 -16.73 20.72 0.03
CA LYS A 311 -16.46 22.17 0.14
C LYS A 311 -15.72 22.55 1.43
N VAL A 312 -15.66 21.64 2.40
CA VAL A 312 -15.07 21.88 3.73
C VAL A 312 -13.87 20.95 3.96
N SER A 313 -13.94 19.71 3.44
CA SER A 313 -12.94 18.66 3.57
C SER A 313 -11.90 18.69 2.45
N THR A 314 -10.68 18.26 2.75
CA THR A 314 -9.64 17.90 1.76
C THR A 314 -9.76 16.45 1.28
N GLY A 315 -10.84 15.75 1.63
CA GLY A 315 -11.14 14.39 1.21
C GLY A 315 -11.99 14.27 -0.07
N GLY A 316 -12.47 15.38 -0.65
CA GLY A 316 -13.37 15.38 -1.80
C GLY A 316 -12.81 14.73 -3.06
N TRP A 317 -11.49 14.74 -3.23
CA TRP A 317 -10.78 14.09 -4.34
C TRP A 317 -11.03 12.59 -4.44
N THR A 318 -11.43 11.93 -3.35
CA THR A 318 -11.72 10.51 -3.37
C THR A 318 -12.89 10.19 -4.31
N ARG A 319 -13.85 11.11 -4.50
CA ARG A 319 -14.93 11.01 -5.50
C ARG A 319 -14.45 10.86 -6.95
N ALA A 320 -13.20 11.23 -7.24
CA ALA A 320 -12.60 11.06 -8.56
C ALA A 320 -12.07 9.63 -8.78
N LEU A 321 -11.85 8.86 -7.71
CA LEU A 321 -11.16 7.57 -7.80
C LEU A 321 -11.95 6.55 -8.59
N ASP A 322 -13.26 6.45 -8.37
CA ASP A 322 -14.11 5.47 -9.08
C ASP A 322 -13.98 5.61 -10.61
N LYS A 323 -14.05 6.85 -11.11
CA LYS A 323 -13.90 7.14 -12.56
C LYS A 323 -12.49 6.90 -13.09
N LEU A 324 -11.47 7.07 -12.26
CA LEU A 324 -10.07 6.98 -12.68
C LEU A 324 -9.51 5.57 -12.51
N TYR A 325 -10.11 4.75 -11.64
CA TYR A 325 -9.60 3.45 -11.23
C TYR A 325 -9.35 2.55 -12.44
N ASP A 326 -10.37 2.29 -13.26
CA ASP A 326 -10.23 1.38 -14.41
C ASP A 326 -9.26 1.90 -15.48
N ALA A 327 -9.07 3.22 -15.55
CA ALA A 327 -8.27 3.87 -16.58
C ALA A 327 -6.75 3.83 -16.30
N GLU A 328 -6.32 3.67 -15.03
CA GLU A 328 -4.91 3.81 -14.66
C GLU A 328 -4.42 2.66 -13.76
N ALA A 329 -3.50 1.84 -14.29
CA ALA A 329 -2.94 0.69 -13.60
C ALA A 329 -2.20 1.04 -12.30
N ALA A 330 -1.50 2.18 -12.26
CA ALA A 330 -0.81 2.66 -11.06
C ALA A 330 -1.81 2.94 -9.94
N LEU A 331 -2.93 3.58 -10.29
CA LEU A 331 -4.00 3.90 -9.35
C LEU A 331 -4.60 2.61 -8.78
N ARG A 332 -4.92 1.62 -9.64
CA ARG A 332 -5.46 0.33 -9.19
C ARG A 332 -4.55 -0.36 -8.19
N LYS A 333 -3.25 -0.45 -8.49
CA LYS A 333 -2.25 -1.05 -7.60
C LYS A 333 -2.13 -0.29 -6.28
N ALA A 334 -2.10 1.05 -6.32
CA ALA A 334 -2.03 1.88 -5.12
C ALA A 334 -3.27 1.71 -4.21
N SER A 335 -4.47 1.67 -4.81
CA SER A 335 -5.71 1.40 -4.09
C SER A 335 -5.71 0.01 -3.44
N LEU A 336 -5.31 -1.03 -4.18
CA LEU A 336 -5.21 -2.39 -3.65
C LEU A 336 -4.18 -2.48 -2.52
N ALA A 337 -3.01 -1.87 -2.69
CA ALA A 337 -1.96 -1.82 -1.68
C ALA A 337 -2.47 -1.26 -0.36
N LEU A 338 -3.14 -0.10 -0.42
CA LEU A 338 -3.72 0.54 0.75
C LEU A 338 -4.81 -0.32 1.40
N SER A 339 -5.70 -0.91 0.59
CA SER A 339 -6.80 -1.78 1.07
C SER A 339 -6.27 -3.01 1.81
N VAL A 340 -5.26 -3.66 1.22
CA VAL A 340 -4.68 -4.89 1.75
C VAL A 340 -3.83 -4.59 2.98
N SER A 341 -3.03 -3.52 2.97
CA SER A 341 -2.29 -3.09 4.17
C SER A 341 -3.24 -2.77 5.35
N LEU A 342 -4.36 -2.08 5.10
CA LEU A 342 -5.39 -1.83 6.10
C LEU A 342 -5.98 -3.11 6.69
N LEU A 343 -6.31 -4.08 5.83
CA LEU A 343 -6.84 -5.37 6.27
C LEU A 343 -5.82 -6.14 7.10
N GLY A 344 -4.55 -6.15 6.66
CA GLY A 344 -3.45 -6.80 7.38
C GLY A 344 -3.23 -6.20 8.76
N GLU A 345 -3.39 -4.88 8.90
CA GLU A 345 -3.27 -4.21 10.19
C GLU A 345 -4.41 -4.59 11.14
N ARG A 346 -5.66 -4.59 10.66
CA ARG A 346 -6.84 -4.93 11.46
C ARG A 346 -6.87 -6.40 11.90
N THR A 347 -6.57 -7.30 10.98
CA THR A 347 -6.55 -8.75 11.25
C THR A 347 -5.30 -9.18 12.00
N LYS A 348 -4.30 -8.29 12.10
CA LYS A 348 -2.95 -8.60 12.55
C LYS A 348 -2.28 -9.73 11.75
N ASP A 349 -2.76 -10.03 10.55
CA ASP A 349 -2.21 -11.06 9.68
C ASP A 349 -0.97 -10.58 8.95
N THR A 350 0.19 -11.13 9.31
CA THR A 350 1.49 -10.82 8.71
C THR A 350 1.50 -11.09 7.20
N ALA A 351 0.85 -12.16 6.73
CA ALA A 351 0.80 -12.48 5.30
C ALA A 351 0.09 -11.39 4.50
N THR A 352 -1.05 -10.92 5.00
CA THR A 352 -1.80 -9.82 4.39
C THR A 352 -1.02 -8.51 4.44
N ARG A 353 -0.31 -8.20 5.54
CA ARG A 353 0.57 -7.01 5.60
C ARG A 353 1.65 -7.02 4.52
N VAL A 354 2.31 -8.16 4.31
CA VAL A 354 3.35 -8.34 3.28
C VAL A 354 2.78 -8.17 1.88
N SER A 355 1.61 -8.74 1.62
CA SER A 355 0.91 -8.55 0.35
C SER A 355 0.63 -7.08 0.05
N GLY A 356 0.19 -6.30 1.06
CA GLY A 356 0.00 -4.86 0.92
C GLY A 356 1.28 -4.13 0.54
N LEU A 357 2.43 -4.51 1.11
CA LEU A 357 3.74 -3.94 0.76
C LEU A 357 4.21 -4.32 -0.66
N LEU A 358 3.94 -5.54 -1.11
CA LEU A 358 4.26 -5.97 -2.48
C LEU A 358 3.42 -5.21 -3.51
N LEU A 359 2.12 -5.05 -3.26
CA LEU A 359 1.22 -4.25 -4.09
C LEU A 359 1.65 -2.78 -4.12
N TYR A 360 2.10 -2.24 -2.98
CA TYR A 360 2.63 -0.88 -2.90
C TYR A 360 3.87 -0.71 -3.77
N ASP A 361 4.80 -1.66 -3.71
CA ASP A 361 6.00 -1.66 -4.55
C ASP A 361 5.65 -1.74 -6.05
N GLN A 362 4.69 -2.60 -6.43
CA GLN A 362 4.17 -2.64 -7.80
C GLN A 362 3.54 -1.31 -8.23
N ALA A 363 2.86 -0.60 -7.33
CA ALA A 363 2.31 0.73 -7.59
C ALA A 363 3.42 1.75 -7.85
N VAL A 364 4.53 1.69 -7.10
CA VAL A 364 5.74 2.53 -7.34
C VAL A 364 6.31 2.25 -8.74
N ARG A 365 6.53 0.98 -9.10
CA ARG A 365 7.09 0.61 -10.41
C ARG A 365 6.16 1.01 -11.55
N GLU A 366 4.85 0.80 -11.41
CA GLU A 366 3.88 1.19 -12.42
C GLU A 366 3.81 2.71 -12.60
N THR A 367 3.88 3.46 -11.49
CA THR A 367 3.95 4.92 -11.53
C THR A 367 5.23 5.36 -12.24
N SER A 368 6.38 4.76 -11.92
CA SER A 368 7.65 5.04 -12.60
C SER A 368 7.54 4.80 -14.11
N ASN A 369 6.97 3.67 -14.53
CA ASN A 369 6.71 3.37 -15.93
C ASN A 369 5.75 4.40 -16.58
N ALA A 370 4.71 4.83 -15.85
CA ALA A 370 3.78 5.84 -16.33
C ALA A 370 4.45 7.20 -16.57
N LEU A 371 5.42 7.57 -15.71
CA LEU A 371 6.18 8.81 -15.81
C LEU A 371 7.15 8.84 -17.00
N GLN A 372 7.54 7.69 -17.55
CA GLN A 372 8.38 7.62 -18.76
C GLN A 372 7.64 8.11 -20.02
N SER A 373 6.31 8.13 -20.01
CA SER A 373 5.51 8.65 -21.12
C SER A 373 5.04 10.08 -20.83
N ALA A 374 5.45 11.04 -21.65
CA ALA A 374 5.06 12.44 -21.52
C ALA A 374 3.54 12.66 -21.52
N LYS A 375 2.77 11.81 -22.22
CA LYS A 375 1.31 11.85 -22.22
C LYS A 375 0.72 11.22 -20.95
N ARG A 376 1.15 10.01 -20.59
CA ARG A 376 0.59 9.28 -19.44
C ARG A 376 0.93 9.95 -18.11
N ALA A 377 2.13 10.53 -17.97
CA ALA A 377 2.55 11.29 -16.80
C ALA A 377 1.58 12.43 -16.43
N LYS A 378 0.91 13.02 -17.42
CA LYS A 378 -0.04 14.12 -17.24
C LYS A 378 -1.49 13.68 -17.00
N THR A 379 -1.76 12.38 -16.86
CA THR A 379 -3.12 11.85 -16.65
C THR A 379 -3.55 11.91 -15.19
N ASP A 380 -4.82 12.23 -14.92
CA ASP A 380 -5.34 12.32 -13.56
C ASP A 380 -5.20 11.05 -12.73
N GLY A 381 -5.24 9.89 -13.37
CA GLY A 381 -4.99 8.61 -12.70
C GLY A 381 -3.61 8.54 -12.05
N VAL A 382 -2.55 9.00 -12.72
CA VAL A 382 -1.18 9.00 -12.15
C VAL A 382 -1.10 9.94 -10.96
N LEU A 383 -1.74 11.11 -11.05
CA LEU A 383 -1.80 12.06 -9.95
C LEU A 383 -2.57 11.49 -8.74
N ALA A 384 -3.69 10.81 -8.99
CA ALA A 384 -4.45 10.12 -7.95
C ALA A 384 -3.67 8.96 -7.33
N ALA A 385 -2.91 8.19 -8.12
CA ALA A 385 -2.05 7.11 -7.65
C ALA A 385 -0.99 7.63 -6.67
N VAL A 386 -0.27 8.70 -7.04
CA VAL A 386 0.75 9.34 -6.18
C VAL A 386 0.15 9.81 -4.85
N ARG A 387 -1.09 10.36 -4.86
CA ARG A 387 -1.79 10.73 -3.63
C ARG A 387 -2.10 9.54 -2.72
N LEU A 388 -2.60 8.44 -3.28
CA LEU A 388 -2.87 7.22 -2.50
C LEU A 388 -1.57 6.61 -1.95
N MET A 389 -0.47 6.71 -2.70
CA MET A 389 0.84 6.27 -2.22
C MET A 389 1.38 7.15 -1.09
N ALA A 390 1.18 8.48 -1.16
CA ALA A 390 1.49 9.38 -0.05
C ALA A 390 0.70 9.01 1.21
N LEU A 391 -0.58 8.66 1.05
CA LEU A 391 -1.44 8.22 2.13
C LEU A 391 -0.98 6.87 2.71
N HIS A 392 -0.62 5.90 1.87
CA HIS A 392 -0.07 4.61 2.30
C HIS A 392 1.17 4.81 3.17
N GLU A 393 2.12 5.65 2.73
CA GLU A 393 3.32 5.96 3.49
C GLU A 393 3.03 6.70 4.81
N ALA A 394 2.02 7.58 4.84
CA ALA A 394 1.63 8.25 6.08
C ALA A 394 1.10 7.28 7.13
N MET A 395 0.48 6.17 6.70
CA MET A 395 -0.20 5.22 7.59
C MET A 395 0.66 4.04 7.99
N PHE A 396 1.49 3.52 7.08
CA PHE A 396 2.13 2.20 7.25
C PHE A 396 3.65 2.22 7.35
N SER A 397 4.33 3.34 7.09
CA SER A 397 5.78 3.37 7.27
C SER A 397 6.16 3.29 8.76
N PRO A 398 7.25 2.63 9.18
CA PRO A 398 7.71 2.60 10.57
C PRO A 398 8.18 3.97 11.08
N LEU A 399 7.90 4.27 12.36
CA LEU A 399 8.11 5.56 13.04
C LEU A 399 9.57 6.04 13.15
N GLU A 400 10.56 5.19 12.85
CA GLU A 400 11.99 5.54 12.87
C GLU A 400 12.37 6.58 11.80
N ASN A 401 12.14 7.89 11.98
CA ASN A 401 12.61 9.00 11.12
C ASN A 401 12.37 8.86 9.58
N ARG A 402 11.69 7.79 9.13
CA ARG A 402 11.56 7.32 7.75
C ARG A 402 10.16 7.55 7.21
N GLN A 403 9.12 7.52 8.07
CA GLN A 403 7.75 7.98 7.75
C GLN A 403 7.74 9.34 7.06
N VAL A 404 8.50 10.30 7.58
CA VAL A 404 8.56 11.66 7.02
C VAL A 404 9.22 11.67 5.64
N LYS A 405 10.08 10.71 5.29
CA LYS A 405 10.79 10.69 3.99
C LYS A 405 9.92 10.13 2.87
N GLY A 406 9.19 9.04 3.10
CA GLY A 406 8.32 8.40 2.09
C GLY A 406 7.18 9.33 1.69
N TRP A 407 6.38 9.75 2.67
CA TRP A 407 5.29 10.72 2.49
C TRP A 407 5.78 12.00 1.79
N ARG A 408 6.91 12.56 2.22
CA ARG A 408 7.47 13.78 1.63
C ARG A 408 7.85 13.61 0.17
N ARG A 409 8.45 12.49 -0.22
CA ARG A 409 8.84 12.21 -1.61
C ARG A 409 7.63 12.11 -2.54
N HIS A 410 6.54 11.50 -2.09
CA HIS A 410 5.31 11.47 -2.89
C HIS A 410 4.70 12.85 -3.05
N ASN A 411 4.72 13.68 -2.00
CA ASN A 411 4.24 15.05 -2.10
C ASN A 411 5.15 15.94 -2.99
N ASP A 412 6.47 15.69 -3.02
CA ASP A 412 7.37 16.31 -4.00
C ASP A 412 7.02 15.88 -5.43
N GLY A 413 6.77 14.58 -5.63
CA GLY A 413 6.30 14.06 -6.91
C GLY A 413 4.96 14.67 -7.33
N GLN A 414 4.03 14.82 -6.40
CA GLN A 414 2.74 15.48 -6.63
C GLN A 414 2.92 16.95 -7.03
N LEU A 415 3.78 17.70 -6.33
CA LEU A 415 4.09 19.08 -6.69
C LEU A 415 4.75 19.15 -8.07
N ALA A 416 5.69 18.26 -8.38
CA ALA A 416 6.31 18.20 -9.70
C ALA A 416 5.28 17.92 -10.80
N LEU A 417 4.30 17.04 -10.56
CA LEU A 417 3.19 16.78 -11.48
C LEU A 417 2.25 17.96 -11.63
N PHE A 418 2.00 18.74 -10.56
CA PHE A 418 1.29 20.00 -10.67
C PHE A 418 2.03 20.95 -11.61
N LEU A 419 3.29 21.25 -11.31
CA LEU A 419 4.11 22.17 -12.11
C LEU A 419 4.25 21.73 -13.57
N LEU A 420 4.41 20.42 -13.82
CA LEU A 420 4.49 19.85 -15.17
C LEU A 420 3.23 20.07 -16.02
N ARG A 421 2.05 20.13 -15.38
CA ARG A 421 0.77 20.35 -16.06
C ARG A 421 0.43 21.82 -16.21
N GLY A 422 0.92 22.66 -15.30
CA GLY A 422 0.55 24.07 -15.22
C GLY A 422 -0.84 24.29 -14.62
N PRO A 423 -1.18 25.53 -14.23
CA PRO A 423 -2.40 25.83 -13.49
C PRO A 423 -3.68 25.67 -14.32
N SER A 424 -3.62 25.90 -15.64
CA SER A 424 -4.77 25.76 -16.54
C SER A 424 -5.26 24.31 -16.69
N ALA A 425 -4.40 23.33 -16.40
CA ALA A 425 -4.79 21.92 -16.40
C ALA A 425 -5.74 21.55 -15.25
N PHE A 426 -5.93 22.45 -14.27
CA PHE A 426 -6.74 22.21 -13.08
C PHE A 426 -8.03 23.04 -13.05
N ILE A 427 -8.46 23.55 -14.21
CA ILE A 427 -9.73 24.27 -14.35
C ILE A 427 -10.90 23.29 -14.32
N SER A 428 -10.79 22.15 -15.00
CA SER A 428 -11.89 21.19 -15.17
C SER A 428 -11.81 20.01 -14.21
N GLN A 429 -12.97 19.43 -13.90
CA GLN A 429 -13.07 18.17 -13.16
C GLN A 429 -12.59 16.97 -14.01
N PRO A 430 -11.97 15.92 -13.42
CA PRO A 430 -11.68 15.75 -11.99
C PRO A 430 -10.36 16.39 -11.53
N SER A 431 -9.53 16.91 -12.46
CA SER A 431 -8.22 17.50 -12.15
C SER A 431 -8.32 18.64 -11.13
N HIS A 432 -9.36 19.49 -11.23
CA HIS A 432 -9.62 20.55 -10.27
C HIS A 432 -9.68 20.03 -8.83
N GLN A 433 -10.51 19.01 -8.55
CA GLN A 433 -10.64 18.46 -7.20
C GLN A 433 -9.32 17.85 -6.68
N LEU A 434 -8.60 17.13 -7.55
CA LEU A 434 -7.29 16.55 -7.21
C LEU A 434 -6.25 17.63 -6.83
N PHE A 435 -6.31 18.79 -7.48
CA PHE A 435 -5.46 19.93 -7.15
C PHE A 435 -5.88 20.59 -5.86
N VAL A 436 -7.12 21.09 -5.74
CA VAL A 436 -7.57 21.89 -4.59
C VAL A 436 -7.42 21.16 -3.26
N ASP A 437 -7.68 19.85 -3.24
CA ASP A 437 -7.50 19.02 -2.04
C ASP A 437 -6.05 18.59 -1.82
N GLY A 438 -5.21 18.72 -2.85
CA GLY A 438 -3.79 18.32 -2.80
C GLY A 438 -2.91 19.40 -2.25
N ARG A 439 -3.35 20.65 -2.41
CA ARG A 439 -2.67 21.84 -1.91
C ARG A 439 -2.33 21.72 -0.43
N LEU A 440 -3.21 21.16 0.41
CA LEU A 440 -2.93 21.02 1.85
C LEU A 440 -1.63 20.25 2.10
N ASN A 441 -1.42 19.09 1.47
CA ASN A 441 -0.21 18.31 1.70
C ASN A 441 1.06 19.04 1.21
N ILE A 442 0.95 19.77 0.10
CA ILE A 442 2.06 20.60 -0.40
C ILE A 442 2.37 21.75 0.57
N ILE A 443 1.34 22.40 1.13
CA ILE A 443 1.49 23.45 2.13
C ILE A 443 2.12 22.90 3.41
N ILE A 444 1.66 21.75 3.91
CA ILE A 444 2.25 21.09 5.08
C ILE A 444 3.72 20.74 4.83
N ALA A 445 4.05 20.20 3.66
CA ALA A 445 5.43 19.91 3.27
C ALA A 445 6.29 21.19 3.22
N ALA A 446 5.76 22.29 2.69
CA ALA A 446 6.42 23.59 2.63
C ALA A 446 6.61 24.22 4.02
N ILE A 447 5.61 24.14 4.91
CA ILE A 447 5.72 24.56 6.32
C ILE A 447 6.81 23.76 7.03
N THR A 448 6.84 22.44 6.82
CA THR A 448 7.84 21.54 7.43
C THR A 448 9.25 21.87 6.96
N ARG A 449 9.42 22.25 5.69
CA ARG A 449 10.70 22.70 5.13
C ARG A 449 11.04 24.15 5.46
N ARG A 450 10.04 24.93 5.89
CA ARG A 450 10.13 26.39 6.06
C ARG A 450 10.63 27.06 4.78
N THR A 451 10.12 26.63 3.63
CA THR A 451 10.45 27.18 2.32
C THR A 451 9.19 27.58 1.56
N LYS A 452 9.22 28.70 0.86
CA LYS A 452 8.09 29.18 0.05
C LYS A 452 7.63 28.11 -0.95
N SER A 453 6.32 27.86 -0.97
CA SER A 453 5.69 26.97 -1.95
C SER A 453 5.61 27.66 -3.32
N PRO A 454 5.95 26.98 -4.44
CA PRO A 454 5.69 27.48 -5.78
C PRO A 454 4.22 27.81 -6.04
N LEU A 455 3.31 27.11 -5.36
CA LEU A 455 1.86 27.33 -5.48
C LEU A 455 1.39 28.66 -4.84
N SER A 456 2.27 29.43 -4.21
CA SER A 456 1.98 30.78 -3.73
C SER A 456 1.92 31.82 -4.85
N ALA A 457 2.44 31.51 -6.05
CA ALA A 457 2.31 32.41 -7.19
C ALA A 457 0.83 32.64 -7.56
N LYS A 458 0.51 33.87 -7.98
CA LYS A 458 -0.86 34.34 -8.22
C LYS A 458 -1.64 33.43 -9.17
N GLU A 459 -1.01 32.99 -10.26
CA GLU A 459 -1.60 32.09 -11.25
C GLU A 459 -2.13 30.78 -10.63
N TRP A 460 -1.41 30.19 -9.68
CA TRP A 460 -1.80 28.97 -8.97
C TRP A 460 -2.93 29.18 -7.96
N GLN A 461 -3.25 30.44 -7.63
CA GLN A 461 -4.36 30.82 -6.77
C GLN A 461 -5.56 31.35 -7.55
N THR A 462 -5.44 31.64 -8.85
CA THR A 462 -6.54 32.23 -9.63
C THR A 462 -6.99 31.35 -10.79
N VAL A 463 -6.05 30.87 -11.61
CA VAL A 463 -6.38 30.15 -12.87
C VAL A 463 -7.19 28.88 -12.60
N PRO A 464 -6.86 28.00 -11.62
CA PRO A 464 -7.67 26.81 -11.35
C PRO A 464 -9.13 27.10 -10.96
N TRP A 465 -9.44 28.34 -10.54
CA TRP A 465 -10.77 28.79 -10.13
C TRP A 465 -11.46 29.69 -11.17
N GLU A 466 -11.03 29.69 -12.43
CA GLU A 466 -11.66 30.51 -13.48
C GLU A 466 -13.16 30.24 -13.66
N ILE A 467 -13.59 28.98 -13.49
CA ILE A 467 -14.99 28.56 -13.61
C ILE A 467 -15.58 28.03 -12.29
N HIS A 468 -14.81 28.06 -11.20
CA HIS A 468 -15.17 27.50 -9.91
C HIS A 468 -15.04 28.55 -8.82
N GLU A 469 -16.06 28.70 -7.98
CA GLU A 469 -15.96 29.58 -6.82
C GLU A 469 -15.13 28.94 -5.70
N LYS A 470 -14.25 29.73 -5.07
CA LYS A 470 -13.47 29.29 -3.92
C LYS A 470 -14.36 29.06 -2.71
N CYS A 471 -14.31 27.86 -2.15
CA CYS A 471 -15.01 27.53 -0.91
C CYS A 471 -14.26 28.04 0.34
N VAL A 472 -14.89 27.88 1.52
CA VAL A 472 -14.28 28.23 2.82
C VAL A 472 -12.90 27.60 3.03
N LYS A 473 -12.74 26.33 2.64
CA LYS A 473 -11.47 25.60 2.69
C LYS A 473 -10.40 26.22 1.79
N ASP A 474 -10.74 26.54 0.55
CA ASP A 474 -9.77 27.07 -0.41
C ASP A 474 -9.21 28.43 0.05
N ARG A 475 -10.07 29.30 0.61
CA ARG A 475 -9.67 30.60 1.15
C ARG A 475 -8.76 30.46 2.38
N LEU A 476 -8.98 29.47 3.24
CA LEU A 476 -8.05 29.19 4.35
C LEU A 476 -6.70 28.68 3.84
N LEU A 477 -6.72 27.75 2.87
CA LEU A 477 -5.49 27.22 2.28
C LEU A 477 -4.67 28.30 1.56
N ASP A 478 -5.31 29.31 0.95
CA ASP A 478 -4.60 30.47 0.39
C ASP A 478 -3.81 31.24 1.47
N ILE A 479 -4.42 31.46 2.64
CA ILE A 479 -3.75 32.11 3.79
C ILE A 479 -2.60 31.24 4.28
N MET A 480 -2.84 29.92 4.45
CA MET A 480 -1.81 28.99 4.91
C MET A 480 -0.63 28.87 3.94
N ASN A 481 -0.87 29.00 2.63
CA ASN A 481 0.14 28.90 1.59
C ASN A 481 1.16 30.07 1.60
N GLU A 482 0.84 31.17 2.29
CA GLU A 482 1.76 32.30 2.53
C GLU A 482 2.64 32.10 3.77
N ILE A 483 2.25 31.24 4.71
CA ILE A 483 2.98 30.98 5.95
C ILE A 483 4.40 30.44 5.70
N PRO A 484 4.65 29.47 4.79
CA PRO A 484 6.01 28.98 4.55
C PRO A 484 7.02 30.07 4.21
N TRP A 485 6.63 31.10 3.45
CA TRP A 485 7.51 32.23 3.16
C TRP A 485 7.83 33.04 4.42
N ILE A 486 6.84 33.28 5.28
CA ILE A 486 7.03 34.01 6.54
C ILE A 486 8.04 33.25 7.43
N LEU A 487 7.89 31.93 7.54
CA LEU A 487 8.79 31.06 8.29
C LEU A 487 10.22 31.05 7.68
N GLU A 488 10.32 31.02 6.36
CA GLU A 488 11.60 31.13 5.64
C GLU A 488 12.31 32.46 5.97
N GLN A 489 11.57 33.58 5.95
CA GLN A 489 12.15 34.88 6.30
C GLN A 489 12.57 34.96 7.78
N GLN A 490 11.83 34.30 8.67
CA GLN A 490 12.20 34.20 10.08
C GLN A 490 13.52 33.44 10.26
N ASP A 491 13.75 32.35 9.52
CA ASP A 491 15.03 31.62 9.57
C ASP A 491 16.18 32.45 9.01
N ASN A 492 15.94 33.11 7.88
CA ASN A 492 16.92 34.01 7.27
C ASN A 492 17.30 35.14 8.24
N LEU A 493 16.34 35.66 9.01
CA LEU A 493 16.59 36.69 10.03
C LEU A 493 17.54 36.18 11.13
N GLN A 494 17.35 34.95 11.62
CA GLN A 494 18.20 34.37 12.66
C GLN A 494 19.66 34.18 12.22
N ASN A 495 19.89 34.00 10.91
CA ASN A 495 21.21 33.83 10.33
C ASN A 495 21.95 35.16 10.04
N LEU A 496 21.28 36.32 10.18
CA LEU A 496 21.90 37.62 9.94
C LEU A 496 22.60 38.18 11.19
N PRO A 497 23.65 39.00 11.04
CA PRO A 497 24.22 39.76 12.15
C PRO A 497 23.17 40.67 12.80
N PRO A 498 23.20 40.90 14.14
CA PRO A 498 22.19 41.70 14.85
C PRO A 498 21.95 43.11 14.28
N SER A 499 22.98 43.72 13.68
CA SER A 499 22.88 45.03 13.01
C SER A 499 21.92 45.00 11.81
N HIS A 500 21.92 43.93 11.03
CA HIS A 500 21.10 43.78 9.82
C HIS A 500 19.73 43.18 10.12
N GLN A 501 19.52 42.57 11.30
CA GLN A 501 18.24 42.03 11.70
C GLN A 501 17.17 43.12 11.80
N LYS A 502 17.53 44.28 12.39
CA LYS A 502 16.61 45.41 12.60
C LYS A 502 15.95 45.89 11.30
N ASP A 503 16.69 45.89 10.19
CA ASP A 503 16.19 46.38 8.90
C ASP A 503 15.16 45.43 8.27
N LYS A 504 15.24 44.13 8.57
CA LYS A 504 14.36 43.11 7.98
C LYS A 504 13.09 42.87 8.79
N VAL A 505 13.14 43.07 10.11
CA VAL A 505 12.01 42.81 11.01
C VAL A 505 10.70 43.52 10.59
N PRO A 506 10.67 44.82 10.25
CA PRO A 506 9.42 45.49 9.89
C PRO A 506 8.69 44.84 8.72
N GLY A 507 9.42 44.37 7.71
CA GLY A 507 8.85 43.69 6.54
C GLY A 507 8.22 42.34 6.90
N ILE A 508 8.91 41.54 7.74
CA ILE A 508 8.41 40.25 8.21
C ILE A 508 7.15 40.44 9.07
N LEU A 509 7.19 41.38 10.02
CA LEU A 509 6.04 41.70 10.87
C LEU A 509 4.85 42.23 10.05
N HIS A 510 5.10 43.08 9.06
CA HIS A 510 4.04 43.59 8.18
C HIS A 510 3.34 42.45 7.44
N GLN A 511 4.09 41.56 6.80
CA GLN A 511 3.49 40.43 6.10
C GLN A 511 2.75 39.49 7.06
N CYS A 512 3.35 39.17 8.21
CA CYS A 512 2.74 38.26 9.18
C CYS A 512 1.44 38.85 9.77
N LYS A 513 1.41 40.15 10.07
CA LYS A 513 0.19 40.85 10.51
C LYS A 513 -0.87 40.87 9.42
N ARG A 514 -0.48 41.07 8.15
CA ARG A 514 -1.41 41.02 7.02
C ARG A 514 -2.11 39.67 6.92
N GLN A 515 -1.36 38.56 7.05
CA GLN A 515 -1.96 37.23 7.03
C GLN A 515 -2.79 36.93 8.28
N ALA A 516 -2.38 37.41 9.46
CA ALA A 516 -3.20 37.29 10.68
C ALA A 516 -4.53 38.05 10.56
N MET A 517 -4.52 39.24 9.96
CA MET A 517 -5.75 40.00 9.66
C MET A 517 -6.62 39.28 8.62
N ALA A 518 -6.03 38.67 7.59
CA ALA A 518 -6.75 37.88 6.60
C ALA A 518 -7.41 36.64 7.25
N LEU A 519 -6.70 35.97 8.17
CA LEU A 519 -7.22 34.83 8.93
C LEU A 519 -8.41 35.23 9.80
N GLU A 520 -8.32 36.36 10.50
CA GLU A 520 -9.41 36.86 11.32
C GLU A 520 -10.62 37.30 10.47
N LYS A 521 -10.37 37.92 9.31
CA LYS A 521 -11.44 38.23 8.33
C LYS A 521 -12.11 36.95 7.82
N TRP A 522 -11.32 35.91 7.55
CA TRP A 522 -11.84 34.60 7.13
C TRP A 522 -12.70 33.96 8.22
N ARG A 523 -12.26 34.01 9.48
CA ARG A 523 -12.99 33.49 10.65
C ARG A 523 -14.39 34.10 10.80
N ARG A 524 -14.51 35.42 10.61
CA ARG A 524 -15.77 36.18 10.79
C ARG A 524 -16.73 36.13 9.60
N HIS A 525 -16.38 35.43 8.53
CA HIS A 525 -17.24 35.33 7.36
C HIS A 525 -18.40 34.36 7.65
N ASP A 526 -19.63 34.68 7.26
CA ASP A 526 -20.84 33.91 7.60
C ASP A 526 -20.73 32.41 7.26
N GLU A 527 -20.25 32.08 6.06
CA GLU A 527 -20.00 30.68 5.67
C GLU A 527 -18.99 29.95 6.57
N THR A 528 -18.00 30.67 7.08
CA THR A 528 -16.98 30.13 7.98
C THR A 528 -17.54 29.98 9.38
N ASP A 529 -18.28 30.98 9.87
CA ASP A 529 -18.91 30.96 11.19
C ASP A 529 -19.88 29.78 11.34
N ALA A 530 -20.65 29.48 10.29
CA ALA A 530 -21.51 28.30 10.24
C ALA A 530 -20.75 26.96 10.39
N VAL A 531 -19.46 26.92 10.02
CA VAL A 531 -18.61 25.72 10.15
C VAL A 531 -17.87 25.71 11.50
N LEU A 532 -17.36 26.86 11.94
CA LEU A 532 -16.55 26.98 13.15
C LEU A 532 -17.38 27.01 14.44
N SER A 533 -18.61 27.53 14.42
CA SER A 533 -19.46 27.71 15.61
C SER A 533 -19.66 26.44 16.45
N MET A 534 -19.49 25.25 15.86
CA MET A 534 -19.58 23.98 16.55
C MET A 534 -18.31 23.58 17.31
N PHE A 535 -17.13 23.97 16.83
CA PHE A 535 -15.84 23.47 17.31
C PHE A 535 -14.86 24.56 17.79
N ASP A 536 -15.02 25.83 17.38
CA ASP A 536 -14.26 26.99 17.88
C ASP A 536 -14.99 27.66 19.06
N LEU A 537 -15.38 26.88 20.08
CA LEU A 537 -16.03 27.39 21.29
C LEU A 537 -15.04 28.18 22.17
N GLN A 538 -15.55 29.22 22.84
CA GLN A 538 -14.74 30.10 23.69
C GLN A 538 -14.64 29.62 25.15
N ASP A 539 -15.60 28.82 25.62
CA ASP A 539 -15.60 28.26 26.98
C ASP A 539 -14.79 26.96 27.00
N GLU A 540 -13.59 27.06 27.58
CA GLU A 540 -12.58 25.99 27.60
C GLU A 540 -12.91 24.83 28.55
N ASP A 541 -14.02 24.92 29.30
CA ASP A 541 -14.43 23.94 30.30
C ASP A 541 -15.54 22.99 29.82
N GLU A 542 -16.18 23.26 28.68
CA GLU A 542 -17.17 22.33 28.10
C GLU A 542 -16.50 21.38 27.09
N PRO A 543 -16.76 20.06 27.20
CA PRO A 543 -16.24 19.10 26.24
C PRO A 543 -16.81 19.37 24.85
N LEU A 544 -15.93 19.46 23.85
CA LEU A 544 -16.36 19.59 22.45
C LEU A 544 -17.19 18.37 22.05
N PRO A 545 -18.30 18.56 21.31
CA PRO A 545 -19.14 17.45 20.88
C PRO A 545 -18.40 16.56 19.87
N SER A 546 -18.58 15.24 19.97
CA SER A 546 -18.10 14.32 18.92
C SER A 546 -18.85 14.59 17.60
N PRO A 547 -18.14 14.59 16.45
CA PRO A 547 -18.74 14.88 15.15
C PRO A 547 -19.77 13.82 14.76
N LYS A 548 -20.97 14.26 14.40
CA LYS A 548 -22.13 13.40 14.10
C LYS A 548 -22.25 13.03 12.63
N ASP A 549 -21.50 13.64 11.74
CA ASP A 549 -21.44 13.27 10.33
C ASP A 549 -20.15 13.73 9.65
N GLU A 550 -20.02 13.40 8.36
CA GLU A 550 -18.86 13.75 7.53
C GLU A 550 -18.66 15.27 7.36
N VAL A 551 -19.72 16.07 7.49
CA VAL A 551 -19.66 17.52 7.35
C VAL A 551 -19.15 18.14 8.64
N GLU A 552 -19.68 17.70 9.79
CA GLU A 552 -19.19 18.10 11.11
C GLU A 552 -17.72 17.70 11.29
N LEU A 553 -17.35 16.49 10.89
CA LEU A 553 -15.95 16.06 10.89
C LEU A 553 -15.07 16.94 9.99
N ALA A 554 -15.53 17.24 8.78
CA ALA A 554 -14.81 18.15 7.89
C ALA A 554 -14.65 19.54 8.53
N GLY A 555 -15.66 19.99 9.27
CA GLY A 555 -15.64 21.22 10.06
C GLY A 555 -14.62 21.18 11.20
N LEU A 556 -14.54 20.07 11.95
CA LEU A 556 -13.54 19.87 12.99
C LEU A 556 -12.12 19.93 12.40
N HIS A 557 -11.87 19.26 11.28
CA HIS A 557 -10.56 19.32 10.59
C HIS A 557 -10.24 20.74 10.11
N LEU A 558 -11.20 21.44 9.49
CA LEU A 558 -10.99 22.81 9.01
C LEU A 558 -10.72 23.78 10.17
N THR A 559 -11.41 23.60 11.30
CA THR A 559 -11.15 24.32 12.56
C THR A 559 -9.73 24.06 13.06
N GLY A 560 -9.27 22.81 13.03
CA GLY A 560 -7.89 22.44 13.35
C GLY A 560 -6.85 23.15 12.47
N LEU A 561 -7.08 23.20 11.15
CA LEU A 561 -6.21 23.93 10.21
C LEU A 561 -6.18 25.43 10.49
N TYR A 562 -7.32 26.02 10.85
CA TYR A 562 -7.42 27.40 11.29
C TYR A 562 -6.58 27.66 12.54
N TRP A 563 -6.67 26.79 13.56
CA TRP A 563 -5.85 26.92 14.77
C TRP A 563 -4.36 26.76 14.48
N ILE A 564 -3.97 25.87 13.56
CA ILE A 564 -2.57 25.72 13.13
C ILE A 564 -2.08 27.01 12.44
N ALA A 565 -2.88 27.57 11.53
CA ALA A 565 -2.55 28.84 10.86
C ALA A 565 -2.37 29.97 11.88
N GLY A 566 -3.28 30.07 12.85
CA GLY A 566 -3.20 30.99 13.98
C GLY A 566 -1.93 30.77 14.80
N LEU A 567 -1.68 29.55 15.26
CA LEU A 567 -0.49 29.19 16.03
C LEU A 567 0.80 29.60 15.31
N LEU A 568 0.94 29.29 14.02
CA LEU A 568 2.13 29.60 13.24
C LEU A 568 2.33 31.11 13.04
N LEU A 569 1.26 31.85 12.74
CA LEU A 569 1.33 33.30 12.55
C LEU A 569 1.62 34.02 13.87
N TYR A 570 0.90 33.71 14.95
CA TYR A 570 1.08 34.37 16.23
C TYR A 570 2.40 33.98 16.92
N SER A 571 2.87 32.73 16.78
CA SER A 571 4.20 32.36 17.27
C SER A 571 5.31 33.08 16.51
N THR A 572 5.14 33.32 15.20
CA THR A 572 6.09 34.12 14.43
C THR A 572 6.05 35.59 14.85
N LEU A 573 4.86 36.17 15.06
CA LEU A 573 4.73 37.53 15.59
C LEU A 573 5.39 37.68 16.96
N TRP A 574 5.20 36.69 17.84
CA TRP A 574 5.83 36.66 19.16
C TRP A 574 7.35 36.65 19.03
N THR A 575 7.90 35.65 18.36
CA THR A 575 9.36 35.46 18.24
C THR A 575 10.07 36.59 17.52
N VAL A 576 9.51 37.11 16.42
CA VAL A 576 10.12 38.22 15.66
C VAL A 576 9.99 39.54 16.42
N SER A 577 8.92 39.75 17.20
CA SER A 577 8.80 40.95 18.05
C SER A 577 9.83 40.93 19.18
N ASP A 578 10.17 39.77 19.75
CA ASP A 578 11.17 39.67 20.81
C ASP A 578 12.59 40.02 20.35
N VAL A 579 12.92 39.78 19.07
CA VAL A 579 14.18 40.25 18.47
C VAL A 579 14.28 41.79 18.53
N VAL A 580 13.16 42.51 18.40
CA VAL A 580 13.11 43.98 18.54
C VAL A 580 13.21 44.39 20.02
N ASN A 581 12.53 43.66 20.90
CA ASN A 581 12.42 43.98 22.34
C ASN A 581 13.73 43.83 23.12
N GLY A 582 14.69 43.05 22.61
CA GLY A 582 16.05 42.99 23.15
C GLY A 582 16.78 44.35 23.17
N VAL A 583 16.21 45.40 22.55
CA VAL A 583 16.82 46.72 22.35
C VAL A 583 16.09 47.85 23.11
N GLN A 584 14.79 47.74 23.43
CA GLN A 584 14.01 48.75 24.19
C GLN A 584 12.94 48.05 25.05
N ARG A 585 12.99 48.21 26.40
CA ARG A 585 12.34 47.29 27.36
C ARG A 585 10.90 47.60 27.79
N ASP A 586 10.40 48.84 27.74
CA ASP A 586 9.27 49.19 28.63
C ASP A 586 7.88 49.36 27.98
N GLU A 587 7.75 49.76 26.71
CA GLU A 587 6.40 49.94 26.08
C GLU A 587 5.99 48.80 25.11
N VAL A 588 6.95 48.05 24.56
CA VAL A 588 6.67 47.01 23.53
C VAL A 588 6.42 45.61 24.14
N ASN A 589 6.70 45.45 25.44
CA ASN A 589 6.56 44.21 26.21
C ASN A 589 5.10 43.71 26.31
N GLN A 590 4.12 44.62 26.16
CA GLN A 590 2.69 44.27 26.25
C GLN A 590 2.18 43.58 24.97
N LYS A 591 2.69 43.93 23.78
CA LYS A 591 2.27 43.31 22.51
C LYS A 591 2.84 41.90 22.33
N SER A 592 4.08 41.67 22.78
CA SER A 592 4.70 40.34 22.76
C SER A 592 3.89 39.33 23.60
N LYS A 593 3.46 39.73 24.80
CA LYS A 593 2.58 38.93 25.66
C LYS A 593 1.22 38.61 25.03
N VAL A 594 0.65 39.51 24.23
CA VAL A 594 -0.61 39.24 23.50
C VAL A 594 -0.40 38.13 22.46
N TYR A 595 0.71 38.16 21.73
CA TYR A 595 1.04 37.13 20.74
C TYR A 595 1.37 35.78 21.38
N GLU A 596 2.08 35.77 22.51
CA GLU A 596 2.31 34.56 23.30
C GLU A 596 0.98 33.95 23.76
N ARG A 597 0.10 34.76 24.37
CA ARG A 597 -1.21 34.29 24.87
C ARG A 597 -2.06 33.71 23.73
N ALA A 598 -2.11 34.36 22.58
CA ALA A 598 -2.83 33.86 21.42
C ALA A 598 -2.25 32.53 20.91
N THR A 599 -0.92 32.41 20.83
CA THR A 599 -0.23 31.18 20.43
C THR A 599 -0.60 30.01 21.35
N ARG A 600 -0.56 30.24 22.66
CA ARG A 600 -0.91 29.25 23.69
C ARG A 600 -2.38 28.85 23.62
N ALA A 601 -3.29 29.80 23.41
CA ALA A 601 -4.72 29.52 23.25
C ALA A 601 -5.01 28.57 22.09
N TYR A 602 -4.39 28.77 20.91
CA TYR A 602 -4.57 27.85 19.78
C TYR A 602 -4.05 26.44 20.07
N ALA A 603 -2.90 26.31 20.73
CA ALA A 603 -2.39 25.00 21.13
C ALA A 603 -3.27 24.31 22.18
N LYS A 604 -3.82 25.08 23.11
CA LYS A 604 -4.75 24.57 24.12
C LYS A 604 -6.02 24.03 23.46
N ARG A 605 -6.62 24.76 22.52
CA ARG A 605 -7.78 24.29 21.74
C ARG A 605 -7.50 22.97 21.02
N MET A 606 -6.36 22.87 20.34
CA MET A 606 -5.95 21.61 19.71
C MET A 606 -5.76 20.48 20.73
N ALA A 607 -5.15 20.74 21.87
CA ALA A 607 -4.95 19.72 22.91
C ALA A 607 -6.26 19.10 23.41
N TYR A 608 -7.31 19.91 23.53
CA TYR A 608 -8.63 19.44 23.97
C TYR A 608 -9.50 18.87 22.85
N SER A 609 -9.20 19.14 21.57
CA SER A 609 -10.03 18.66 20.46
C SER A 609 -9.48 17.42 19.75
N VAL A 610 -8.16 17.21 19.80
CA VAL A 610 -7.49 16.25 18.89
C VAL A 610 -7.91 14.80 19.16
N HIS A 611 -8.30 14.47 20.39
CA HIS A 611 -8.82 13.14 20.74
C HIS A 611 -10.05 12.73 19.92
N LEU A 612 -10.86 13.69 19.45
CA LEU A 612 -12.07 13.43 18.64
C LEU A 612 -11.77 12.79 17.27
N PHE A 613 -10.53 12.87 16.78
CA PHE A 613 -10.10 12.21 15.54
C PHE A 613 -9.69 10.75 15.75
N PHE A 614 -9.51 10.31 17.00
CA PHE A 614 -8.96 9.01 17.37
C PHE A 614 -9.95 8.20 18.22
N GLU A 615 -11.23 8.55 18.19
CA GLU A 615 -12.27 7.73 18.82
C GLU A 615 -12.31 6.34 18.17
N GLU A 616 -12.80 5.33 18.91
CA GLU A 616 -12.87 3.95 18.40
C GLU A 616 -13.75 3.84 17.14
N SER A 617 -14.73 4.74 17.01
CA SER A 617 -15.61 4.85 15.85
C SER A 617 -14.95 5.53 14.64
N SER A 618 -13.79 6.15 14.82
CA SER A 618 -13.17 7.00 13.80
C SER A 618 -12.60 6.19 12.64
N SER A 619 -12.87 6.68 11.42
CA SER A 619 -12.27 6.12 10.20
C SER A 619 -10.78 6.40 10.10
N GLU A 620 -10.07 5.69 9.23
CA GLU A 620 -8.64 5.92 9.04
C GLU A 620 -8.35 7.28 8.40
N PHE A 621 -9.27 7.79 7.57
CA PHE A 621 -9.20 9.17 7.08
C PHE A 621 -9.24 10.16 8.25
N GLU A 622 -10.15 9.98 9.21
CA GLU A 622 -10.29 10.84 10.40
C GLU A 622 -9.02 10.89 11.21
N LYS A 623 -8.50 9.71 11.58
CA LYS A 623 -7.24 9.58 12.30
C LYS A 623 -6.10 10.28 11.56
N SER A 624 -6.01 10.09 10.25
CA SER A 624 -4.98 10.75 9.43
C SER A 624 -5.07 12.28 9.45
N THR A 625 -6.27 12.84 9.49
CA THR A 625 -6.48 14.31 9.58
C THR A 625 -6.15 14.87 10.96
N GLY A 626 -6.32 14.08 12.03
CA GLY A 626 -5.96 14.47 13.41
C GLY A 626 -4.46 14.53 13.69
N LEU A 627 -3.63 13.83 12.90
CA LEU A 627 -2.19 13.74 13.12
C LEU A 627 -1.48 15.10 13.04
N TYR A 628 -1.84 15.95 12.08
CA TYR A 628 -1.14 17.23 11.90
C TYR A 628 -1.40 18.20 13.06
N PRO A 629 -2.65 18.43 13.50
CA PRO A 629 -2.93 19.15 14.75
C PRO A 629 -2.22 18.57 15.98
N LEU A 630 -2.22 17.25 16.15
CA LEU A 630 -1.52 16.56 17.24
C LEU A 630 -0.02 16.90 17.28
N ILE A 631 0.63 16.78 16.13
CA ILE A 631 2.07 17.06 15.98
C ILE A 631 2.37 18.53 16.26
N MET A 632 1.56 19.46 15.72
CA MET A 632 1.76 20.91 15.90
C MET A 632 1.59 21.34 17.36
N ALA A 633 0.57 20.85 18.06
CA ALA A 633 0.37 21.12 19.49
C ALA A 633 1.50 20.53 20.34
N SER A 634 1.88 19.28 20.08
CA SER A 634 3.00 18.60 20.77
C SER A 634 4.33 19.34 20.60
N GLN A 635 4.64 19.79 19.40
CA GLN A 635 5.86 20.56 19.13
C GLN A 635 5.90 21.89 19.90
N LEU A 636 4.77 22.60 20.04
CA LEU A 636 4.73 23.83 20.84
C LEU A 636 4.99 23.52 22.32
N TYR A 637 4.26 22.58 22.91
CA TYR A 637 4.37 22.28 24.34
C TYR A 637 5.75 21.73 24.76
N ARG A 638 6.49 21.11 23.83
CA ARG A 638 7.88 20.73 24.03
C ARG A 638 8.85 21.93 24.06
N ARG A 639 8.51 23.04 23.41
CA ARG A 639 9.40 24.22 23.27
C ARG A 639 9.13 25.30 24.31
N VAL A 640 7.86 25.51 24.69
CA VAL A 640 7.49 26.59 25.61
C VAL A 640 7.55 26.15 27.07
N LYS A 641 7.89 27.07 27.99
CA LYS A 641 7.90 26.80 29.43
C LYS A 641 6.49 26.41 29.93
N PRO A 642 6.37 25.42 30.83
CA PRO A 642 5.09 25.07 31.44
C PRO A 642 4.51 26.22 32.26
N VAL A 643 3.18 26.36 32.19
CA VAL A 643 2.38 27.21 33.08
C VAL A 643 1.27 26.37 33.71
N PRO A 644 0.86 26.64 34.97
CA PRO A 644 -0.09 25.80 35.70
C PRO A 644 -1.41 25.54 34.97
N GLU A 645 -1.95 26.56 34.31
CA GLU A 645 -3.22 26.54 33.57
C GLU A 645 -3.22 25.59 32.35
N GLU A 646 -2.03 25.17 31.87
CA GLU A 646 -1.87 24.29 30.70
C GLU A 646 -1.50 22.85 31.08
N GLN A 647 -1.40 22.51 32.37
CA GLN A 647 -0.93 21.18 32.78
C GLN A 647 -1.84 20.06 32.25
N GLY A 648 -3.16 20.28 32.26
CA GLY A 648 -4.13 19.34 31.68
C GLY A 648 -3.95 19.15 30.18
N ALA A 649 -3.84 20.24 29.42
CA ALA A 649 -3.63 20.20 27.97
C ALA A 649 -2.32 19.48 27.57
N ARG A 650 -1.23 19.74 28.31
CA ARG A 650 0.06 19.07 28.10
C ARG A 650 -0.03 17.58 28.34
N GLU A 651 -0.70 17.17 29.42
CA GLU A 651 -0.88 15.77 29.76
C GLU A 651 -1.78 15.06 28.74
N ALA A 652 -2.85 15.71 28.28
CA ALA A 652 -3.73 15.18 27.24
C ALA A 652 -2.97 14.90 25.94
N ILE A 653 -2.20 15.88 25.44
CA ILE A 653 -1.37 15.70 24.24
C ILE A 653 -0.31 14.62 24.46
N ARG A 654 0.34 14.58 25.63
CA ARG A 654 1.37 13.57 25.93
C ARG A 654 0.80 12.17 25.85
N ARG A 655 -0.30 11.90 26.56
CA ARG A 655 -0.98 10.59 26.54
C ARG A 655 -1.38 10.20 25.13
N LEU A 656 -1.99 11.11 24.39
CA LEU A 656 -2.45 10.82 23.04
C LEU A 656 -1.29 10.58 22.06
N VAL A 657 -0.16 11.28 22.21
CA VAL A 657 1.06 10.98 21.44
C VAL A 657 1.58 9.59 21.78
N ASP A 658 1.63 9.22 23.06
CA ASP A 658 2.11 7.91 23.50
C ASP A 658 1.19 6.77 22.99
N GLU A 659 -0.12 7.03 22.88
CA GLU A 659 -1.12 6.09 22.34
C GLU A 659 -1.09 5.98 20.81
N VAL A 660 -0.98 7.10 20.09
CA VAL A 660 -1.15 7.18 18.63
C VAL A 660 0.17 7.05 17.86
N LEU A 661 1.28 7.51 18.45
CA LEU A 661 2.62 7.53 17.83
C LEU A 661 3.60 6.71 18.69
N PRO A 662 3.44 5.37 18.78
CA PRO A 662 4.30 4.53 19.62
C PRO A 662 5.77 4.61 19.19
N ALA A 663 6.66 4.88 20.14
CA ALA A 663 8.08 5.25 19.97
C ALA A 663 8.90 4.47 18.91
#